data_AF-A0A8K0AF74-F1
#
_entry.id   AF-A0A8K0AF74-F1
#
_cell.length_a   1.000
_cell.length_b   1.000
_cell.length_c   1.000
_cell.angle_alpha   90.00
_cell.angle_beta   90.00
_cell.angle_gamma   90.00
#
_symmetry.space_group_name_H-M   'P 1'
#
loop_
_entity.id
_entity.type
_entity.pdbx_description
1 polymer ?
#
loop_
_entity_poly.entity_id
_entity_poly.type
_entity_poly.pdbx_seq_one_letter_code
_entity_poly.pdbx_strand_id
1 'polypeptide(L)'
;MDEFRRLYLQLCKDHDTEPEESVLQQVKELGSSPKHGPSRLDLSTISLHVDTCAVLGKALSTDRSFSEIRLADCMLNEEGAKLLLHGLCSNTMVKNLDLKGNNLRGVGAESIGKLLKFNKSLRSVCLEWNSLGMFASSFTILCEGLGANRTLQVLDLRNNQITHDEAAEIAAALRKNETLRTLDLRWNNVGIVGGRELLSSLQQNKTLTKMELSGNNVPADTIKAIEQALSTNADRILMTSEYQDRTRMLTSEIDSIKKDRSMQVSDLLDRIDQQNENMSKTQRSSAHKIGRLQEALEERKSSFNSLAAKLKMTEAAQALAEQKSHDLGELLTKSRQENNQSQVHHQAELMKEKEDRNASEAKMRKDLAGVHDRNLQLETKVDELERRNRALQDQVFELKETMAHLNAQIKVTNTQSDERQQREQQKHKDAMKDAEHLRQQEVSRVRLEAEETERVLKERIQKMEMRRMELEEDISRHKSSLVSEKSKYEEQLQQAKTRIKHEQQQRVSQLEERLRMEQMSKEELQNHSDHQSSQVTELQTKHTGAVMEIEGLKRKMEEINQDLAGKNAEKMTAVEKVRLELNQQASKLEAEKLANTELNERLEKVEKQVRDQNHRHHEERRDLETEVTSLREQVRMKDAEINRIRDDEVQRARMLQSAINNYVGGATGGRS
;
A
#
# COMPACT_ATOMS: atom_id res chain seq x y z
N MET A 1 -37.59 -2.40 -2.13
CA MET A 1 -37.60 -1.30 -3.11
C MET A 1 -38.67 -0.27 -2.85
N ASP A 2 -39.95 -0.62 -2.74
CA ASP A 2 -41.01 0.36 -2.43
C ASP A 2 -40.83 1.05 -1.07
N GLU A 3 -40.28 0.36 -0.09
CA GLU A 3 -39.97 0.94 1.23
C GLU A 3 -38.87 2.03 1.14
N PHE A 4 -37.79 1.76 0.42
CA PHE A 4 -36.74 2.74 0.15
C PHE A 4 -37.29 3.96 -0.61
N ARG A 5 -38.11 3.74 -1.65
CA ARG A 5 -38.75 4.82 -2.41
C ARG A 5 -39.61 5.72 -1.53
N ARG A 6 -40.44 5.12 -0.66
CA ARG A 6 -41.31 5.88 0.26
C ARG A 6 -40.48 6.69 1.25
N LEU A 7 -39.46 6.07 1.85
CA LEU A 7 -38.58 6.73 2.80
C LEU A 7 -37.81 7.89 2.13
N TYR A 8 -37.27 7.67 0.93
CA TYR A 8 -36.56 8.71 0.18
C TYR A 8 -37.48 9.88 -0.15
N LEU A 9 -38.67 9.64 -0.68
CA LEU A 9 -39.65 10.70 -0.97
C LEU A 9 -40.12 11.44 0.30
N GLN A 10 -40.26 10.73 1.42
CA GLN A 10 -40.61 11.34 2.70
C GLN A 10 -39.48 12.25 3.18
N LEU A 11 -38.23 11.77 3.16
CA LEU A 11 -37.06 12.55 3.58
C LEU A 11 -36.80 13.77 2.67
N CYS A 12 -37.04 13.64 1.37
CA CYS A 12 -37.01 14.78 0.43
C CYS A 12 -38.02 15.87 0.82
N LYS A 13 -39.25 15.48 1.20
CA LYS A 13 -40.28 16.42 1.68
C LYS A 13 -39.91 17.03 3.03
N ASP A 14 -39.37 16.25 3.95
CA ASP A 14 -38.99 16.71 5.30
C ASP A 14 -37.79 17.68 5.27
N HIS A 15 -37.02 17.71 4.17
CA HIS A 15 -35.84 18.55 3.99
C HIS A 15 -35.99 19.56 2.83
N ASP A 16 -37.22 19.81 2.36
CA ASP A 16 -37.52 20.75 1.26
C ASP A 16 -36.59 20.57 0.04
N THR A 17 -36.25 19.33 -0.28
CA THR A 17 -35.31 18.97 -1.36
C THR A 17 -36.06 18.28 -2.49
N GLU A 18 -35.84 18.69 -3.73
CA GLU A 18 -36.42 18.00 -4.88
C GLU A 18 -35.82 16.59 -5.04
N PRO A 19 -36.64 15.54 -5.17
CA PRO A 19 -36.14 14.18 -5.31
C PRO A 19 -35.50 13.97 -6.67
N GLU A 20 -34.28 13.41 -6.68
CA GLU A 20 -33.55 13.13 -7.92
C GLU A 20 -34.28 12.09 -8.77
N GLU A 21 -34.60 12.45 -10.01
CA GLU A 21 -35.40 11.60 -10.90
C GLU A 21 -34.68 10.29 -11.22
N SER A 22 -33.35 10.31 -11.36
CA SER A 22 -32.51 9.13 -11.58
C SER A 22 -32.61 8.09 -10.46
N VAL A 23 -32.71 8.54 -9.19
CA VAL A 23 -32.92 7.65 -8.05
C VAL A 23 -34.30 7.00 -8.14
N LEU A 24 -35.33 7.79 -8.45
CA LEU A 24 -36.71 7.29 -8.57
C LEU A 24 -36.88 6.33 -9.75
N GLN A 25 -36.20 6.60 -10.87
CA GLN A 25 -36.23 5.76 -12.06
C GLN A 25 -35.59 4.39 -11.79
N GLN A 26 -34.40 4.36 -11.20
CA GLN A 26 -33.71 3.10 -10.89
C GLN A 26 -34.45 2.26 -9.86
N VAL A 27 -35.07 2.90 -8.86
CA VAL A 27 -35.88 2.18 -7.87
C VAL A 27 -37.14 1.57 -8.51
N LYS A 28 -37.74 2.23 -9.53
CA LYS A 28 -38.87 1.69 -10.31
C LYS A 28 -38.44 0.53 -11.21
N GLU A 29 -37.31 0.66 -11.91
CA GLU A 29 -36.78 -0.37 -12.81
C GLU A 29 -36.41 -1.66 -12.04
N LEU A 30 -35.78 -1.51 -10.86
CA LEU A 30 -35.44 -2.63 -9.98
C LEU A 30 -36.67 -3.29 -9.32
N GLY A 31 -37.78 -2.55 -9.16
CA GLY A 31 -39.05 -3.11 -8.71
C GLY A 31 -39.77 -3.98 -9.75
N SER A 32 -39.40 -3.84 -11.04
CA SER A 32 -40.09 -4.48 -12.17
C SER A 32 -39.34 -5.69 -12.74
N SER A 33 -38.08 -5.90 -12.35
CA SER A 33 -37.21 -6.96 -12.88
C SER A 33 -37.27 -8.25 -12.05
N PRO A 34 -37.42 -9.44 -12.67
CA PRO A 34 -37.39 -10.71 -11.96
C PRO A 34 -35.96 -11.00 -11.49
N LYS A 35 -35.78 -10.91 -10.16
CA LYS A 35 -34.68 -11.43 -9.33
C LYS A 35 -33.62 -12.22 -10.10
N HIS A 36 -32.44 -11.63 -10.36
CA HIS A 36 -31.14 -12.32 -10.32
C HIS A 36 -29.87 -11.44 -10.42
N GLY A 37 -29.96 -10.10 -10.36
CA GLY A 37 -28.78 -9.22 -10.32
C GLY A 37 -28.54 -8.55 -8.95
N PRO A 38 -27.29 -8.16 -8.62
CA PRO A 38 -27.03 -7.25 -7.49
C PRO A 38 -27.77 -5.93 -7.70
N SER A 39 -28.60 -5.50 -6.76
CA SER A 39 -29.28 -4.20 -6.87
C SER A 39 -28.23 -3.10 -6.76
N ARG A 40 -28.13 -2.27 -7.81
CA ARG A 40 -27.16 -1.19 -7.93
C ARG A 40 -27.89 0.15 -7.98
N LEU A 41 -27.38 1.12 -7.22
CA LEU A 41 -27.74 2.53 -7.35
C LEU A 41 -26.60 3.23 -8.06
N ASP A 42 -26.87 3.79 -9.24
CA ASP A 42 -25.88 4.48 -10.06
C ASP A 42 -26.28 5.93 -10.29
N LEU A 43 -25.58 6.85 -9.65
CA LEU A 43 -25.79 8.29 -9.83
C LEU A 43 -24.57 8.94 -10.48
N SER A 44 -23.71 8.14 -11.13
CA SER A 44 -22.48 8.64 -11.75
C SER A 44 -22.79 9.79 -12.73
N THR A 45 -21.92 10.80 -12.77
CA THR A 45 -22.03 12.03 -13.57
C THR A 45 -23.12 13.02 -13.16
N ILE A 46 -23.94 12.69 -12.16
CA ILE A 46 -24.96 13.59 -11.62
C ILE A 46 -24.35 14.44 -10.51
N SER A 47 -24.43 15.77 -10.66
CA SER A 47 -23.98 16.70 -9.62
C SER A 47 -24.94 16.67 -8.42
N LEU A 48 -24.49 16.10 -7.31
CA LEU A 48 -25.33 15.96 -6.11
C LEU A 48 -25.12 17.14 -5.15
N HIS A 49 -26.21 17.82 -4.81
CA HIS A 49 -26.21 18.89 -3.82
C HIS A 49 -26.09 18.33 -2.39
N VAL A 50 -25.70 19.18 -1.43
CA VAL A 50 -25.48 18.79 -0.04
C VAL A 50 -26.76 18.22 0.59
N ASP A 51 -27.92 18.83 0.34
CA ASP A 51 -29.20 18.39 0.88
C ASP A 51 -29.60 17.02 0.31
N THR A 52 -29.40 16.82 -1.00
CA THR A 52 -29.59 15.52 -1.64
C THR A 52 -28.69 14.46 -1.03
N CYS A 53 -27.42 14.78 -0.75
CA CYS A 53 -26.49 13.86 -0.10
C CYS A 53 -26.91 13.51 1.34
N ALA A 54 -27.46 14.49 2.08
CA ALA A 54 -27.96 14.28 3.43
C ALA A 54 -29.17 13.33 3.44
N VAL A 55 -30.13 13.58 2.55
CA VAL A 55 -31.31 12.73 2.36
C VAL A 55 -30.90 11.33 1.92
N LEU A 56 -30.01 11.20 0.94
CA LEU A 56 -29.50 9.92 0.46
C LEU A 56 -28.73 9.16 1.54
N GLY A 57 -27.86 9.82 2.30
CA GLY A 57 -27.13 9.19 3.41
C GLY A 57 -28.09 8.60 4.44
N LYS A 58 -29.12 9.35 4.82
CA LYS A 58 -30.14 8.88 5.78
C LYS A 58 -30.98 7.74 5.21
N ALA A 59 -31.42 7.83 3.95
CA ALA A 59 -32.15 6.75 3.28
C ALA A 59 -31.31 5.47 3.13
N LEU A 60 -30.03 5.60 2.79
CA LEU A 60 -29.10 4.48 2.64
C LEU A 60 -28.73 3.85 3.97
N SER A 61 -28.82 4.57 5.09
CA SER A 61 -28.50 4.00 6.42
C SER A 61 -29.43 2.84 6.82
N THR A 62 -30.70 2.89 6.41
CA THR A 62 -31.72 1.87 6.68
C THR A 62 -31.97 0.95 5.50
N ASP A 63 -31.36 1.25 4.33
CA ASP A 63 -31.59 0.47 3.13
C ASP A 63 -31.07 -0.97 3.27
N ARG A 64 -31.87 -1.89 2.75
CA ARG A 64 -31.56 -3.32 2.70
C ARG A 64 -31.53 -3.87 1.28
N SER A 65 -31.57 -3.00 0.28
CA SER A 65 -31.84 -3.39 -1.09
C SER A 65 -30.62 -3.32 -1.98
N PHE A 66 -29.81 -2.25 -1.85
CA PHE A 66 -28.66 -1.98 -2.69
C PHE A 66 -27.40 -2.68 -2.17
N SER A 67 -26.76 -3.42 -3.07
CA SER A 67 -25.46 -4.05 -2.84
C SER A 67 -24.30 -3.25 -3.43
N GLU A 68 -24.59 -2.37 -4.39
CA GLU A 68 -23.58 -1.55 -5.07
C GLU A 68 -24.08 -0.11 -5.20
N ILE A 69 -23.21 0.84 -4.88
CA ILE A 69 -23.47 2.28 -5.01
C ILE A 69 -22.36 2.88 -5.86
N ARG A 70 -22.73 3.53 -6.96
CA ARG A 70 -21.81 4.28 -7.82
C ARG A 70 -22.16 5.75 -7.81
N LEU A 71 -21.17 6.54 -7.41
CA LEU A 71 -21.21 7.99 -7.29
C LEU A 71 -19.98 8.56 -8.01
N ALA A 72 -19.63 8.03 -9.18
CA ALA A 72 -18.45 8.49 -9.90
C ALA A 72 -18.71 9.85 -10.55
N ASP A 73 -17.77 10.78 -10.44
CA ASP A 73 -17.83 12.12 -11.05
C ASP A 73 -19.11 12.90 -10.65
N CYS A 74 -19.55 12.78 -9.40
CA CYS A 74 -20.75 13.44 -8.88
C CYS A 74 -20.50 14.82 -8.26
N MET A 75 -19.26 15.32 -8.31
CA MET A 75 -18.85 16.59 -7.70
C MET A 75 -19.27 16.72 -6.22
N LEU A 76 -19.16 15.63 -5.46
CA LEU A 76 -19.57 15.60 -4.05
C LEU A 76 -18.78 16.64 -3.25
N ASN A 77 -19.48 17.67 -2.77
CA ASN A 77 -18.91 18.63 -1.82
C ASN A 77 -18.43 17.89 -0.55
N GLU A 78 -17.40 18.38 0.12
CA GLU A 78 -16.79 17.79 1.33
C GLU A 78 -17.85 17.50 2.42
N GLU A 79 -18.78 18.43 2.67
CA GLU A 79 -19.84 18.23 3.66
C GLU A 79 -20.91 17.24 3.15
N GLY A 80 -21.25 17.27 1.86
CA GLY A 80 -22.17 16.30 1.25
C GLY A 80 -21.64 14.87 1.31
N ALA A 81 -20.36 14.68 0.99
CA ALA A 81 -19.68 13.39 1.09
C ALA A 81 -19.66 12.89 2.54
N LYS A 82 -19.34 13.75 3.50
CA LYS A 82 -19.35 13.40 4.94
C LYS A 82 -20.72 12.90 5.39
N LEU A 83 -21.80 13.60 5.03
CA LEU A 83 -23.17 13.19 5.39
C LEU A 83 -23.57 11.86 4.74
N LEU A 84 -23.25 11.69 3.45
CA LEU A 84 -23.54 10.48 2.70
C LEU A 84 -22.78 9.26 3.26
N LEU A 85 -21.47 9.41 3.50
CA LEU A 85 -20.61 8.34 4.04
C LEU A 85 -20.98 8.01 5.48
N HIS A 86 -21.42 8.99 6.27
CA HIS A 86 -21.90 8.75 7.64
C HIS A 86 -23.11 7.81 7.65
N GLY A 87 -24.04 7.97 6.71
CA GLY A 87 -25.17 7.06 6.54
C GLY A 87 -24.73 5.61 6.25
N LEU A 88 -23.67 5.45 5.44
CA LEU A 88 -23.13 4.14 5.07
C LEU A 88 -22.37 3.44 6.22
N CYS A 89 -21.98 4.14 7.29
CA CYS A 89 -21.36 3.51 8.47
C CYS A 89 -22.25 2.43 9.08
N SER A 90 -23.56 2.68 9.14
CA SER A 90 -24.56 1.75 9.71
C SER A 90 -25.12 0.77 8.68
N ASN A 91 -24.86 0.98 7.39
CA ASN A 91 -25.39 0.13 6.33
C ASN A 91 -24.70 -1.25 6.35
N THR A 92 -25.51 -2.31 6.26
CA THR A 92 -25.03 -3.70 6.33
C THR A 92 -25.07 -4.44 4.99
N MET A 93 -25.68 -3.87 3.94
CA MET A 93 -25.92 -4.54 2.66
C MET A 93 -24.97 -4.13 1.53
N VAL A 94 -24.53 -2.87 1.52
CA VAL A 94 -23.65 -2.35 0.46
C VAL A 94 -22.29 -3.02 0.54
N LYS A 95 -21.89 -3.65 -0.55
CA LYS A 95 -20.59 -4.35 -0.69
C LYS A 95 -19.63 -3.55 -1.54
N ASN A 96 -20.13 -2.82 -2.54
CA ASN A 96 -19.32 -2.12 -3.51
C ASN A 96 -19.67 -0.63 -3.49
N LEU A 97 -18.67 0.22 -3.31
CA LEU A 97 -18.81 1.67 -3.30
C LEU A 97 -17.81 2.29 -4.28
N ASP A 98 -18.33 3.04 -5.25
CA ASP A 98 -17.54 3.79 -6.20
C ASP A 98 -17.72 5.29 -5.95
N LEU A 99 -16.63 5.96 -5.60
CA LEU A 99 -16.55 7.41 -5.33
C LEU A 99 -15.50 8.07 -6.24
N LYS A 100 -15.21 7.49 -7.40
CA LYS A 100 -14.24 8.04 -8.34
C LYS A 100 -14.52 9.51 -8.67
N GLY A 101 -13.47 10.33 -8.76
CA GLY A 101 -13.54 11.67 -9.35
C GLY A 101 -14.35 12.71 -8.57
N ASN A 102 -14.50 12.56 -7.25
CA ASN A 102 -15.26 13.48 -6.41
C ASN A 102 -14.41 14.54 -5.71
N ASN A 103 -13.09 14.54 -5.89
CA ASN A 103 -12.19 15.53 -5.27
C ASN A 103 -12.43 15.70 -3.75
N LEU A 104 -12.57 14.56 -3.06
CA LEU A 104 -12.93 14.46 -1.64
C LEU A 104 -11.90 15.06 -0.66
N ARG A 105 -10.62 15.12 -1.03
CA ARG A 105 -9.52 15.72 -0.26
C ARG A 105 -9.45 15.21 1.19
N GLY A 106 -8.99 16.04 2.13
CA GLY A 106 -8.77 15.66 3.53
C GLY A 106 -10.05 15.30 4.28
N VAL A 107 -11.11 16.11 4.18
CA VAL A 107 -12.39 15.86 4.89
C VAL A 107 -13.02 14.54 4.44
N GLY A 108 -12.95 14.23 3.15
CA GLY A 108 -13.40 12.96 2.65
C GLY A 108 -12.51 11.79 3.05
N ALA A 109 -11.18 11.96 3.14
CA ALA A 109 -10.28 10.94 3.68
C ALA A 109 -10.64 10.57 5.13
N GLU A 110 -10.90 11.56 5.99
CA GLU A 110 -11.36 11.34 7.36
C GLU A 110 -12.71 10.60 7.39
N SER A 111 -13.65 11.00 6.54
CA SER A 111 -14.98 10.40 6.45
C SER A 111 -14.91 8.93 5.97
N ILE A 112 -14.05 8.63 4.99
CA ILE A 112 -13.78 7.26 4.53
C ILE A 112 -13.11 6.45 5.63
N GLY A 113 -12.17 7.02 6.39
CA GLY A 113 -11.55 6.33 7.53
C GLY A 113 -12.58 5.93 8.59
N LYS A 114 -13.49 6.84 8.94
CA LYS A 114 -14.62 6.53 9.84
C LYS A 114 -15.53 5.45 9.24
N LEU A 115 -15.86 5.56 7.96
CA LEU A 115 -16.66 4.55 7.25
C LEU A 115 -16.01 3.17 7.35
N LEU A 116 -14.72 3.05 7.00
CA LEU A 116 -13.99 1.78 7.06
C LEU A 116 -13.89 1.24 8.49
N LYS A 117 -13.77 2.10 9.50
CA LYS A 117 -13.70 1.67 10.91
C LYS A 117 -15.00 1.04 11.40
N PHE A 118 -16.15 1.58 11.01
CA PHE A 118 -17.46 1.15 11.53
C PHE A 118 -18.20 0.18 10.61
N ASN A 119 -18.06 0.33 9.30
CA ASN A 119 -18.76 -0.49 8.32
C ASN A 119 -18.18 -1.91 8.27
N LYS A 120 -19.09 -2.90 8.26
CA LYS A 120 -18.76 -4.33 8.25
C LYS A 120 -19.35 -5.06 7.03
N SER A 121 -19.69 -4.35 5.98
CA SER A 121 -20.35 -4.89 4.79
C SER A 121 -19.55 -4.68 3.52
N LEU A 122 -18.86 -3.54 3.42
CA LEU A 122 -18.05 -3.16 2.27
C LEU A 122 -16.93 -4.17 2.02
N ARG A 123 -16.82 -4.55 0.75
CA ARG A 123 -15.82 -5.46 0.17
C ARG A 123 -14.94 -4.74 -0.83
N SER A 124 -15.48 -3.78 -1.58
CA SER A 124 -14.76 -3.04 -2.61
C SER A 124 -15.05 -1.55 -2.51
N VAL A 125 -13.99 -0.73 -2.48
CA VAL A 125 -14.11 0.73 -2.52
C VAL A 125 -13.19 1.30 -3.59
N CYS A 126 -13.75 2.08 -4.52
CA CYS A 126 -13.01 2.82 -5.53
C CYS A 126 -12.93 4.31 -5.17
N LEU A 127 -11.70 4.81 -5.02
CA LEU A 127 -11.41 6.19 -4.63
C LEU A 127 -10.52 6.89 -5.67
N GLU A 128 -10.49 6.41 -6.91
CA GLU A 128 -9.67 6.98 -7.98
C GLU A 128 -9.93 8.50 -8.12
N TRP A 129 -8.89 9.33 -8.30
CA TRP A 129 -9.03 10.79 -8.51
C TRP A 129 -9.73 11.56 -7.36
N ASN A 130 -9.32 11.35 -6.11
CA ASN A 130 -9.90 12.07 -4.95
C ASN A 130 -8.93 12.95 -4.16
N SER A 131 -7.64 12.97 -4.53
CA SER A 131 -6.59 13.78 -3.85
C SER A 131 -6.54 13.57 -2.33
N LEU A 132 -6.77 12.34 -1.86
CA LEU A 132 -6.86 12.00 -0.44
C LEU A 132 -5.54 12.21 0.33
N GLY A 133 -4.40 12.14 -0.37
CA GLY A 133 -3.06 12.32 0.20
C GLY A 133 -2.64 13.79 0.42
N MET A 134 -3.53 14.76 0.18
CA MET A 134 -3.21 16.19 0.32
C MET A 134 -2.93 16.62 1.78
N PHE A 135 -3.55 15.95 2.75
CA PHE A 135 -3.41 16.26 4.17
C PHE A 135 -3.05 15.00 4.96
N ALA A 136 -1.81 14.93 5.45
CA ALA A 136 -1.30 13.77 6.18
C ALA A 136 -2.17 13.38 7.39
N SER A 137 -2.63 14.35 8.18
CA SER A 137 -3.45 14.12 9.38
C SER A 137 -4.77 13.41 9.07
N SER A 138 -5.46 13.81 7.99
CA SER A 138 -6.69 13.17 7.55
C SER A 138 -6.43 11.79 6.96
N PHE A 139 -5.31 11.61 6.27
CA PHE A 139 -4.93 10.33 5.67
C PHE A 139 -4.58 9.27 6.74
N THR A 140 -3.98 9.66 7.87
CA THR A 140 -3.75 8.77 9.02
C THR A 140 -5.07 8.15 9.51
N ILE A 141 -6.16 8.92 9.57
CA ILE A 141 -7.48 8.42 10.00
C ILE A 141 -8.02 7.37 9.02
N LEU A 142 -7.78 7.55 7.71
CA LEU A 142 -8.09 6.56 6.69
C LEU A 142 -7.32 5.25 6.93
N CYS A 143 -6.02 5.35 7.21
CA CYS A 143 -5.17 4.20 7.47
C CYS A 143 -5.54 3.48 8.79
N GLU A 144 -5.91 4.21 9.84
CA GLU A 144 -6.44 3.62 11.07
C GLU A 144 -7.74 2.85 10.83
N GLY A 145 -8.65 3.43 10.04
CA GLY A 145 -9.89 2.77 9.62
C GLY A 145 -9.62 1.51 8.82
N LEU A 146 -8.69 1.58 7.85
CA LEU A 146 -8.26 0.43 7.06
C LEU A 146 -7.66 -0.68 7.92
N GLY A 147 -6.79 -0.34 8.88
CA GLY A 147 -6.17 -1.31 9.78
C GLY A 147 -7.17 -2.00 10.72
N ALA A 148 -8.25 -1.32 11.10
CA ALA A 148 -9.33 -1.87 11.93
C ALA A 148 -10.37 -2.67 11.13
N ASN A 149 -10.53 -2.39 9.83
CA ASN A 149 -11.53 -3.02 8.99
C ASN A 149 -11.23 -4.51 8.77
N ARG A 150 -12.27 -5.36 8.87
CA ARG A 150 -12.18 -6.82 8.73
C ARG A 150 -13.02 -7.36 7.58
N THR A 151 -13.41 -6.52 6.63
CA THR A 151 -14.37 -6.89 5.58
C THR A 151 -13.94 -6.49 4.19
N LEU A 152 -13.24 -5.37 4.06
CA LEU A 152 -12.73 -4.83 2.81
C LEU A 152 -11.68 -5.76 2.21
N GLN A 153 -11.83 -6.03 0.91
CA GLN A 153 -10.99 -6.92 0.12
C GLN A 153 -10.30 -6.18 -1.04
N VAL A 154 -10.95 -5.17 -1.60
CA VAL A 154 -10.44 -4.38 -2.71
C VAL A 154 -10.47 -2.91 -2.36
N LEU A 155 -9.32 -2.25 -2.44
CA LEU A 155 -9.18 -0.82 -2.24
C LEU A 155 -8.42 -0.22 -3.43
N ASP A 156 -9.04 0.74 -4.08
CA ASP A 156 -8.42 1.47 -5.18
C ASP A 156 -8.18 2.93 -4.77
N LEU A 157 -6.89 3.28 -4.70
CA LEU A 157 -6.36 4.58 -4.32
C LEU A 157 -5.57 5.22 -5.47
N ARG A 158 -5.84 4.85 -6.71
CA ARG A 158 -5.18 5.43 -7.89
C ARG A 158 -5.33 6.94 -7.96
N ASN A 159 -4.27 7.63 -8.34
CA ASN A 159 -4.25 9.08 -8.53
C ASN A 159 -4.85 9.89 -7.36
N ASN A 160 -4.33 9.66 -6.16
CA ASN A 160 -4.76 10.31 -4.91
C ASN A 160 -3.68 11.21 -4.29
N GLN A 161 -2.61 11.53 -5.01
CA GLN A 161 -1.48 12.33 -4.52
C GLN A 161 -0.83 11.74 -3.26
N ILE A 162 -0.80 10.41 -3.14
CA ILE A 162 -0.17 9.71 -2.00
C ILE A 162 1.35 9.84 -2.13
N THR A 163 2.02 10.38 -1.10
CA THR A 163 3.47 10.52 -1.07
C THR A 163 4.13 9.37 -0.31
N HIS A 164 5.44 9.48 -0.04
CA HIS A 164 6.19 8.47 0.70
C HIS A 164 5.76 8.38 2.17
N ASP A 165 5.34 9.49 2.78
CA ASP A 165 4.87 9.52 4.18
C ASP A 165 3.52 8.81 4.31
N GLU A 166 2.55 9.12 3.44
CA GLU A 166 1.27 8.42 3.43
C GLU A 166 1.42 6.93 3.07
N ALA A 167 2.38 6.57 2.22
CA ALA A 167 2.68 5.17 1.93
C ALA A 167 3.20 4.41 3.16
N ALA A 168 3.94 5.05 4.06
CA ALA A 168 4.36 4.47 5.33
C ALA A 168 3.16 4.22 6.26
N GLU A 169 2.16 5.10 6.25
CA GLU A 169 0.88 4.91 6.97
C GLU A 169 0.07 3.74 6.39
N ILE A 170 0.01 3.60 5.06
CA ILE A 170 -0.61 2.44 4.41
C ILE A 170 0.12 1.16 4.84
N ALA A 171 1.46 1.16 4.84
CA ALA A 171 2.25 0.03 5.30
C ALA A 171 1.93 -0.33 6.77
N ALA A 172 1.75 0.65 7.64
CA ALA A 172 1.33 0.43 9.03
C ALA A 172 -0.08 -0.17 9.15
N ALA A 173 -1.02 0.29 8.33
CA ALA A 173 -2.37 -0.26 8.26
C ALA A 173 -2.38 -1.71 7.75
N LEU A 174 -1.61 -1.99 6.68
CA LEU A 174 -1.50 -3.33 6.08
C LEU A 174 -0.96 -4.36 7.07
N ARG A 175 -0.03 -3.99 7.96
CA ARG A 175 0.47 -4.90 9.01
C ARG A 175 -0.65 -5.42 9.93
N LYS A 176 -1.72 -4.65 10.14
CA LYS A 176 -2.85 -4.99 11.02
C LYS A 176 -4.04 -5.58 10.27
N ASN A 177 -4.20 -5.19 9.00
CA ASN A 177 -5.34 -5.61 8.19
C ASN A 177 -5.17 -7.08 7.75
N GLU A 178 -6.23 -7.87 7.91
CA GLU A 178 -6.21 -9.31 7.62
C GLU A 178 -7.16 -9.71 6.47
N THR A 179 -7.80 -8.75 5.80
CA THR A 179 -8.85 -9.05 4.80
C THR A 179 -8.60 -8.45 3.43
N LEU A 180 -7.81 -7.39 3.34
CA LEU A 180 -7.50 -6.75 2.08
C LEU A 180 -6.70 -7.72 1.20
N ARG A 181 -7.16 -7.90 -0.04
CA ARG A 181 -6.57 -8.80 -1.04
C ARG A 181 -5.93 -8.02 -2.19
N THR A 182 -6.58 -6.94 -2.60
CA THR A 182 -6.13 -6.09 -3.72
C THR A 182 -6.03 -4.64 -3.28
N LEU A 183 -4.86 -4.05 -3.50
CA LEU A 183 -4.59 -2.63 -3.29
C LEU A 183 -4.06 -2.01 -4.58
N ASP A 184 -4.74 -1.00 -5.11
CA ASP A 184 -4.28 -0.27 -6.28
C ASP A 184 -3.76 1.12 -5.88
N LEU A 185 -2.47 1.36 -6.13
CA LEU A 185 -1.80 2.62 -5.82
C LEU A 185 -1.26 3.30 -7.07
N ARG A 186 -1.66 2.88 -8.29
CA ARG A 186 -1.09 3.43 -9.52
C ARG A 186 -1.24 4.95 -9.62
N TRP A 187 -0.28 5.59 -10.27
CA TRP A 187 -0.27 7.04 -10.51
C TRP A 187 -0.29 7.88 -9.21
N ASN A 188 0.53 7.49 -8.23
CA ASN A 188 0.80 8.30 -7.03
C ASN A 188 2.30 8.63 -6.94
N ASN A 189 2.79 9.17 -5.82
CA ASN A 189 4.18 9.55 -5.60
C ASN A 189 4.81 8.82 -4.40
N VAL A 190 4.58 7.51 -4.29
CA VAL A 190 5.07 6.67 -3.18
C VAL A 190 6.60 6.73 -3.02
N GLY A 191 7.33 6.79 -4.14
CA GLY A 191 8.79 6.92 -4.14
C GLY A 191 9.54 5.72 -3.54
N ILE A 192 10.86 5.85 -3.43
CA ILE A 192 11.75 4.76 -2.99
C ILE A 192 11.51 4.38 -1.52
N VAL A 193 11.34 5.38 -0.65
CA VAL A 193 11.15 5.18 0.80
C VAL A 193 9.82 4.49 1.07
N GLY A 194 8.72 5.01 0.50
CA GLY A 194 7.39 4.40 0.63
C GLY A 194 7.34 2.97 0.07
N GLY A 195 8.01 2.71 -1.06
CA GLY A 195 8.11 1.37 -1.63
C GLY A 195 8.79 0.35 -0.70
N ARG A 196 9.82 0.78 0.04
CA ARG A 196 10.50 -0.07 1.04
C ARG A 196 9.61 -0.36 2.25
N GLU A 197 8.88 0.64 2.73
CA GLU A 197 7.93 0.46 3.83
C GLU A 197 6.80 -0.50 3.46
N LEU A 198 6.24 -0.36 2.25
CA LEU A 198 5.24 -1.29 1.72
C LEU A 198 5.78 -2.72 1.65
N LEU A 199 7.00 -2.92 1.14
CA LEU A 199 7.65 -4.24 1.11
C LEU A 199 7.84 -4.81 2.53
N SER A 200 8.26 -3.99 3.49
CA SER A 200 8.40 -4.42 4.90
C SER A 200 7.06 -4.87 5.49
N SER A 201 5.97 -4.18 5.18
CA SER A 201 4.63 -4.56 5.66
C SER A 201 4.18 -5.95 5.18
N LEU A 202 4.58 -6.35 3.97
CA LEU A 202 4.24 -7.65 3.38
C LEU A 202 4.92 -8.84 4.06
N GLN A 203 5.96 -8.59 4.87
CA GLN A 203 6.54 -9.66 5.69
C GLN A 203 5.58 -10.11 6.80
N GLN A 204 4.74 -9.19 7.29
CA GLN A 204 3.76 -9.45 8.35
C GLN A 204 2.36 -9.71 7.78
N ASN A 205 1.98 -8.97 6.74
CA ASN A 205 0.71 -9.14 6.06
C ASN A 205 0.74 -10.40 5.17
N LYS A 206 -0.13 -11.36 5.48
CA LYS A 206 -0.24 -12.65 4.76
C LYS A 206 -1.45 -12.73 3.85
N THR A 207 -2.17 -11.62 3.69
CA THR A 207 -3.53 -11.61 3.14
C THR A 207 -3.59 -10.90 1.80
N LEU A 208 -2.78 -9.87 1.60
CA LEU A 208 -2.68 -9.14 0.34
C LEU A 208 -2.04 -10.03 -0.73
N THR A 209 -2.72 -10.17 -1.86
CA THR A 209 -2.30 -11.00 -3.01
C THR A 209 -2.00 -10.17 -4.24
N LYS A 210 -2.47 -8.92 -4.30
CA LYS A 210 -2.26 -8.03 -5.44
C LYS A 210 -2.02 -6.60 -4.96
N MET A 211 -0.92 -6.00 -5.42
CA MET A 211 -0.60 -4.58 -5.22
C MET A 211 -0.11 -3.99 -6.53
N GLU A 212 -0.74 -2.91 -6.99
CA GLU A 212 -0.37 -2.25 -8.24
C GLU A 212 0.33 -0.92 -7.95
N LEU A 213 1.59 -0.78 -8.38
CA LEU A 213 2.45 0.39 -8.09
C LEU A 213 2.91 1.13 -9.36
N SER A 214 2.34 0.82 -10.53
CA SER A 214 2.70 1.51 -11.79
C SER A 214 2.58 3.04 -11.68
N GLY A 215 3.60 3.78 -12.11
CA GLY A 215 3.61 5.25 -12.07
C GLY A 215 3.88 5.87 -10.69
N ASN A 216 4.60 5.18 -9.79
CA ASN A 216 4.91 5.65 -8.42
C ASN A 216 6.38 6.00 -8.12
N ASN A 217 7.24 6.00 -9.14
CA ASN A 217 8.69 6.21 -8.98
C ASN A 217 9.36 5.24 -7.96
N VAL A 218 8.84 4.00 -7.89
CA VAL A 218 9.42 2.91 -7.08
C VAL A 218 10.44 2.14 -7.93
N PRO A 219 11.63 1.80 -7.40
CA PRO A 219 12.63 1.04 -8.14
C PRO A 219 12.11 -0.33 -8.58
N ALA A 220 12.49 -0.76 -9.79
CA ALA A 220 12.05 -2.04 -10.36
C ALA A 220 12.38 -3.25 -9.46
N ASP A 221 13.53 -3.23 -8.77
CA ASP A 221 13.93 -4.29 -7.85
C ASP A 221 12.99 -4.39 -6.63
N THR A 222 12.51 -3.26 -6.13
CA THR A 222 11.54 -3.21 -5.03
C THR A 222 10.17 -3.70 -5.49
N ILE A 223 9.75 -3.34 -6.72
CA ILE A 223 8.50 -3.86 -7.31
C ILE A 223 8.55 -5.38 -7.45
N LYS A 224 9.64 -5.94 -7.99
CA LYS A 224 9.82 -7.40 -8.11
C LYS A 224 9.78 -8.10 -6.75
N ALA A 225 10.42 -7.52 -5.72
CA ALA A 225 10.38 -8.07 -4.38
C ALA A 225 8.96 -8.06 -3.79
N ILE A 226 8.19 -6.99 -4.03
CA ILE A 226 6.77 -6.90 -3.66
C ILE A 226 5.96 -7.98 -4.39
N GLU A 227 6.11 -8.12 -5.70
CA GLU A 227 5.43 -9.14 -6.50
C GLU A 227 5.72 -10.57 -6.00
N GLN A 228 6.98 -10.86 -5.66
CA GLN A 228 7.37 -12.16 -5.10
C GLN A 228 6.70 -12.43 -3.74
N ALA A 229 6.66 -11.42 -2.85
CA ALA A 229 5.99 -11.52 -1.56
C ALA A 229 4.48 -11.76 -1.73
N LEU A 230 3.84 -11.07 -2.67
CA LEU A 230 2.43 -11.24 -3.00
C LEU A 230 2.12 -12.60 -3.62
N SER A 231 2.98 -13.12 -4.50
CA SER A 231 2.86 -14.48 -5.04
C SER A 231 2.91 -15.52 -3.92
N THR A 232 3.85 -15.36 -2.99
CA THR A 232 3.95 -16.25 -1.82
C THR A 232 2.69 -16.19 -0.94
N ASN A 233 2.07 -15.01 -0.80
CA ASN A 233 0.78 -14.87 -0.13
C ASN A 233 -0.35 -15.59 -0.88
N ALA A 234 -0.42 -15.45 -2.21
CA ALA A 234 -1.42 -16.10 -3.04
C ALA A 234 -1.31 -17.63 -2.97
N ASP A 235 -0.09 -18.17 -3.09
CA ASP A 235 0.17 -19.61 -2.98
C ASP A 235 -0.25 -20.16 -1.60
N ARG A 236 0.05 -19.42 -0.54
CA ARG A 236 -0.35 -19.77 0.83
C ARG A 236 -1.88 -19.83 0.98
N ILE A 237 -2.58 -18.85 0.41
CA ILE A 237 -4.06 -18.80 0.47
C ILE A 237 -4.65 -19.96 -0.33
N LEU A 238 -4.11 -20.25 -1.51
CA LEU A 238 -4.53 -21.38 -2.34
C LEU A 238 -4.35 -22.70 -1.59
N MET A 239 -3.14 -22.97 -1.07
CA MET A 239 -2.85 -24.20 -0.31
C MET A 239 -3.73 -24.33 0.94
N THR A 240 -4.01 -23.22 1.62
CA THR A 240 -4.92 -23.22 2.78
C THR A 240 -6.36 -23.54 2.38
N SER A 241 -6.85 -22.98 1.26
CA SER A 241 -8.19 -23.27 0.73
C SER A 241 -8.31 -24.73 0.32
N GLU A 242 -7.33 -25.27 -0.40
CA GLU A 242 -7.30 -26.68 -0.80
C GLU A 242 -7.28 -27.63 0.41
N TYR A 243 -6.50 -27.29 1.44
CA TYR A 243 -6.51 -28.04 2.69
C TYR A 243 -7.88 -28.00 3.37
N GLN A 244 -8.51 -26.83 3.45
CA GLN A 244 -9.86 -26.68 4.01
C GLN A 244 -10.93 -27.43 3.20
N ASP A 245 -10.85 -27.42 1.88
CA ASP A 245 -11.76 -28.16 0.99
C ASP A 245 -11.61 -29.66 1.19
N ARG A 246 -10.35 -30.14 1.26
CA ARG A 246 -10.06 -31.54 1.57
C ARG A 246 -10.57 -31.94 2.95
N THR A 247 -10.37 -31.12 3.98
CA THR A 247 -10.90 -31.39 5.33
C THR A 247 -12.43 -31.41 5.34
N ARG A 248 -13.10 -30.53 4.57
CA ARG A 248 -14.55 -30.53 4.43
C ARG A 248 -15.06 -31.80 3.75
N MET A 249 -14.43 -32.23 2.67
CA MET A 249 -14.80 -33.49 2.00
C MET A 249 -14.63 -34.69 2.93
N LEU A 250 -13.48 -34.82 3.58
CA LEU A 250 -13.23 -35.92 4.53
C LEU A 250 -14.24 -35.91 5.70
N THR A 251 -14.57 -34.73 6.24
CA THR A 251 -15.60 -34.62 7.29
C THR A 251 -16.97 -35.09 6.79
N SER A 252 -17.37 -34.67 5.58
CA SER A 252 -18.64 -35.10 4.96
C SER A 252 -18.68 -36.61 4.71
N GLU A 253 -17.56 -37.21 4.27
CA GLU A 253 -17.45 -38.66 4.10
C GLU A 253 -17.57 -39.39 5.44
N ILE A 254 -16.89 -38.90 6.49
CA ILE A 254 -16.99 -39.46 7.84
C ILE A 254 -18.44 -39.41 8.34
N ASP A 255 -19.14 -38.30 8.13
CA ASP A 255 -20.54 -38.15 8.57
C ASP A 255 -21.49 -39.05 7.77
N SER A 256 -21.26 -39.23 6.47
CA SER A 256 -21.99 -40.22 5.66
C SER A 256 -21.78 -41.64 6.19
N ILE A 257 -20.52 -42.03 6.45
CA ILE A 257 -20.18 -43.36 6.99
C ILE A 257 -20.82 -43.57 8.37
N LYS A 258 -20.81 -42.55 9.23
CA LYS A 258 -21.48 -42.62 10.54
C LYS A 258 -22.98 -42.81 10.39
N LYS A 259 -23.63 -42.08 9.48
CA LYS A 259 -25.06 -42.22 9.21
C LYS A 259 -25.39 -43.62 8.69
N ASP A 260 -24.61 -44.14 7.76
CA ASP A 260 -24.80 -45.48 7.20
C ASP A 260 -24.60 -46.55 8.28
N ARG A 261 -23.56 -46.43 9.12
CA ARG A 261 -23.37 -47.32 10.27
C ARG A 261 -24.52 -47.23 11.26
N SER A 262 -25.04 -46.04 11.55
CA SER A 262 -26.20 -45.88 12.44
C SER A 262 -27.45 -46.53 11.88
N MET A 263 -27.69 -46.42 10.56
CA MET A 263 -28.79 -47.12 9.89
C MET A 263 -28.60 -48.65 9.94
N GLN A 264 -27.39 -49.15 9.70
CA GLN A 264 -27.09 -50.57 9.81
C GLN A 264 -27.30 -51.10 11.22
N VAL A 265 -26.90 -50.35 12.25
CA VAL A 265 -27.14 -50.72 13.65
C VAL A 265 -28.65 -50.73 13.94
N SER A 266 -29.40 -49.75 13.46
CA SER A 266 -30.87 -49.73 13.59
C SER A 266 -31.52 -50.93 12.91
N ASP A 267 -31.15 -51.25 11.67
CA ASP A 267 -31.68 -52.41 10.93
C ASP A 267 -31.35 -53.74 11.64
N LEU A 268 -30.15 -53.85 12.22
CA LEU A 268 -29.79 -55.01 13.03
C LEU A 268 -30.61 -55.11 14.31
N LEU A 269 -30.84 -54.00 15.01
CA LEU A 269 -31.70 -53.96 16.19
C LEU A 269 -33.15 -54.36 15.85
N ASP A 270 -33.70 -53.81 14.77
CA ASP A 270 -35.04 -54.14 14.29
C ASP A 270 -35.17 -55.64 13.93
N ARG A 271 -34.14 -56.22 13.30
CA ARG A 271 -34.09 -57.66 13.01
C ARG A 271 -34.03 -58.52 14.27
N ILE A 272 -33.25 -58.11 15.27
CA ILE A 272 -33.17 -58.79 16.56
C ILE A 272 -34.53 -58.76 17.25
N ASP A 273 -35.21 -57.61 17.25
CA ASP A 273 -36.54 -57.46 17.84
C ASP A 273 -37.58 -58.33 17.12
N GLN A 274 -37.56 -58.36 15.77
CA GLN A 274 -38.42 -59.27 15.00
C GLN A 274 -38.13 -60.75 15.31
N GLN A 275 -36.87 -61.14 15.42
CA GLN A 275 -36.51 -62.51 15.79
C GLN A 275 -36.99 -62.85 17.20
N ASN A 276 -36.84 -61.95 18.17
CA ASN A 276 -37.31 -62.12 19.54
C ASN A 276 -38.85 -62.25 19.58
N GLU A 277 -39.58 -61.45 18.80
CA GLU A 277 -41.03 -61.52 18.72
C GLU A 277 -41.49 -62.83 18.08
N ASN A 278 -40.85 -63.26 16.99
CA ASN A 278 -41.11 -64.55 16.35
C ASN A 278 -40.80 -65.72 17.28
N MET A 279 -39.67 -65.67 17.99
CA MET A 279 -39.33 -66.65 19.02
C MET A 279 -40.42 -66.70 20.10
N SER A 280 -40.88 -65.55 20.60
CA SER A 280 -41.97 -65.47 21.59
C SER A 280 -43.27 -66.07 21.05
N LYS A 281 -43.65 -65.78 19.80
CA LYS A 281 -44.83 -66.37 19.14
C LYS A 281 -44.70 -67.90 19.02
N THR A 282 -43.53 -68.38 18.61
CA THR A 282 -43.25 -69.81 18.48
C THR A 282 -43.30 -70.49 19.85
N GLN A 283 -42.75 -69.85 20.89
CA GLN A 283 -42.76 -70.32 22.26
C GLN A 283 -44.17 -70.34 22.88
N ARG A 284 -45.02 -69.36 22.57
CA ARG A 284 -46.45 -69.39 22.95
C ARG A 284 -47.21 -70.50 22.22
N SER A 285 -46.98 -70.67 20.92
CA SER A 285 -47.59 -71.74 20.14
C SER A 285 -47.19 -73.12 20.65
N SER A 286 -45.90 -73.33 20.96
CA SER A 286 -45.43 -74.60 21.51
C SER A 286 -45.98 -74.83 22.91
N ALA A 287 -46.03 -73.81 23.78
CA ALA A 287 -46.66 -73.90 25.10
C ALA A 287 -48.15 -74.29 24.99
N HIS A 288 -48.90 -73.69 24.06
CA HIS A 288 -50.31 -74.02 23.84
C HIS A 288 -50.49 -75.45 23.32
N LYS A 289 -49.59 -75.92 22.46
CA LYS A 289 -49.58 -77.30 21.94
C LYS A 289 -49.25 -78.31 23.04
N ILE A 290 -48.30 -77.99 23.92
CA ILE A 290 -47.97 -78.79 25.10
C ILE A 290 -49.18 -78.85 26.05
N GLY A 291 -49.85 -77.73 26.31
CA GLY A 291 -51.06 -77.69 27.14
C GLY A 291 -52.17 -78.60 26.59
N ARG A 292 -52.47 -78.52 25.30
CA ARG A 292 -53.45 -79.41 24.65
C ARG A 292 -53.08 -80.89 24.74
N LEU A 293 -51.79 -81.21 24.57
CA LEU A 293 -51.31 -82.58 24.72
C LEU A 293 -51.43 -83.07 26.16
N GLN A 294 -51.19 -82.20 27.15
CA GLN A 294 -51.39 -82.52 28.57
C GLN A 294 -52.87 -82.75 28.90
N GLU A 295 -53.78 -81.91 28.39
CA GLU A 295 -55.23 -82.10 28.55
C GLU A 295 -55.68 -83.42 27.95
N ALA A 296 -55.30 -83.73 26.71
CA ALA A 296 -55.62 -85.00 26.05
C ALA A 296 -55.03 -86.21 26.79
N LEU A 297 -53.83 -86.07 27.37
CA LEU A 297 -53.21 -87.11 28.19
C LEU A 297 -54.02 -87.37 29.47
N GLU A 298 -54.47 -86.31 30.17
CA GLU A 298 -55.27 -86.44 31.38
C GLU A 298 -56.69 -86.97 31.09
N GLU A 299 -57.32 -86.56 29.98
CA GLU A 299 -58.57 -87.18 29.51
C GLU A 299 -58.38 -88.67 29.24
N ARG A 300 -57.30 -89.04 28.56
CA ARG A 300 -57.02 -90.45 28.24
C ARG A 300 -56.73 -91.25 29.50
N LYS A 301 -56.00 -90.69 30.46
CA LYS A 301 -55.75 -91.29 31.79
C LYS A 301 -57.04 -91.46 32.59
N SER A 302 -57.94 -90.48 32.56
CA SER A 302 -59.28 -90.58 33.15
C SER A 302 -60.11 -91.69 32.49
N SER A 303 -60.12 -91.75 31.15
CA SER A 303 -60.81 -92.81 30.41
C SER A 303 -60.23 -94.20 30.71
N PHE A 304 -58.91 -94.32 30.86
CA PHE A 304 -58.23 -95.55 31.23
C PHE A 304 -58.60 -95.97 32.66
N ASN A 305 -58.63 -95.03 33.61
CA ASN A 305 -59.06 -95.31 34.98
C ASN A 305 -60.52 -95.79 35.04
N SER A 306 -61.41 -95.20 34.23
CA SER A 306 -62.80 -95.65 34.08
C SER A 306 -62.87 -97.07 33.51
N LEU A 307 -62.06 -97.38 32.50
CA LEU A 307 -61.99 -98.71 31.90
C LEU A 307 -61.45 -99.75 32.89
N ALA A 308 -60.41 -99.40 33.66
CA ALA A 308 -59.85 -100.26 34.71
C ALA A 308 -60.87 -100.55 35.82
N ALA A 309 -61.72 -99.58 36.17
CA ALA A 309 -62.82 -99.79 37.11
C ALA A 309 -63.87 -100.75 36.55
N LYS A 310 -64.23 -100.61 35.26
CA LYS A 310 -65.14 -101.54 34.58
C LYS A 310 -64.55 -102.95 34.49
N LEU A 311 -63.26 -103.08 34.19
CA LEU A 311 -62.55 -104.36 34.13
C LEU A 311 -62.62 -105.10 35.48
N LYS A 312 -62.34 -104.40 36.58
CA LYS A 312 -62.47 -104.98 37.94
C LYS A 312 -63.90 -105.46 38.24
N MET A 313 -64.91 -104.73 37.78
CA MET A 313 -66.31 -105.17 37.94
C MET A 313 -66.62 -106.41 37.12
N THR A 314 -66.11 -106.51 35.89
CA THR A 314 -66.30 -107.70 35.05
C THR A 314 -65.53 -108.92 35.56
N GLU A 315 -64.32 -108.74 36.09
CA GLU A 315 -63.55 -109.81 36.72
C GLU A 315 -64.26 -110.34 37.99
N ALA A 316 -64.85 -109.45 38.78
CA ALA A 316 -65.68 -109.84 39.93
C ALA A 316 -66.94 -110.63 39.51
N ALA A 317 -67.58 -110.25 38.40
CA ALA A 317 -68.72 -110.98 37.86
C ALA A 317 -68.32 -112.38 37.32
N GLN A 318 -67.13 -112.51 36.75
CA GLN A 318 -66.61 -113.78 36.23
C GLN A 318 -66.26 -114.75 37.37
N ALA A 319 -65.63 -114.28 38.45
CA ALA A 319 -65.36 -115.10 39.63
C ALA A 319 -66.65 -115.67 40.25
N LEU A 320 -67.74 -114.90 40.22
CA LEU A 320 -69.06 -115.34 40.70
C LEU A 320 -69.69 -116.42 39.80
N ALA A 321 -69.39 -116.40 38.49
CA ALA A 321 -69.86 -117.38 37.53
C ALA A 321 -69.09 -118.70 37.63
N GLU A 322 -67.78 -118.64 37.90
CA GLU A 322 -66.93 -119.82 38.10
C GLU A 322 -67.31 -120.60 39.37
N GLN A 323 -67.71 -119.92 40.44
CA GLN A 323 -68.23 -120.56 41.65
C GLN A 323 -69.51 -121.37 41.39
N LYS A 324 -70.44 -120.82 40.57
CA LYS A 324 -71.68 -121.53 40.20
C LYS A 324 -71.43 -122.75 39.31
N SER A 325 -70.35 -122.76 38.53
CA SER A 325 -69.97 -123.91 37.70
C SER A 325 -69.37 -125.04 38.54
N HIS A 326 -68.78 -124.74 39.71
CA HIS A 326 -68.20 -125.72 40.61
C HIS A 326 -69.29 -126.52 41.37
N ASP A 327 -70.32 -125.83 41.87
CA ASP A 327 -71.44 -126.44 42.61
C ASP A 327 -72.28 -127.43 41.77
N LEU A 328 -72.33 -127.21 40.45
CA LEU A 328 -72.99 -128.11 39.50
C LEU A 328 -72.18 -129.38 39.19
N GLY A 329 -70.88 -129.41 39.50
CA GLY A 329 -70.00 -130.56 39.28
C GLY A 329 -70.11 -131.65 40.35
N GLU A 330 -70.36 -131.29 41.61
CA GLU A 330 -70.45 -132.25 42.73
C GLU A 330 -71.77 -133.04 42.77
N LEU A 331 -72.85 -132.48 42.21
CA LEU A 331 -74.17 -133.16 42.14
C LEU A 331 -74.24 -134.25 41.06
N LEU A 332 -73.33 -134.24 40.09
CA LEU A 332 -73.33 -135.15 38.94
C LEU A 332 -72.49 -136.42 39.18
N THR A 333 -71.61 -136.42 40.19
CA THR A 333 -70.76 -137.57 40.57
C THR A 333 -71.39 -138.47 41.63
N LYS A 334 -72.37 -137.98 42.40
CA LYS A 334 -73.11 -138.79 43.39
C LYS A 334 -74.24 -139.63 42.77
N SER A 335 -74.78 -139.21 41.61
CA SER A 335 -75.93 -139.85 40.96
C SER A 335 -75.54 -140.98 39.98
N ARG A 336 -74.25 -141.22 39.73
CA ARG A 336 -73.76 -142.21 38.74
C ARG A 336 -73.28 -143.52 39.33
N GLN A 337 -73.26 -143.68 40.65
CA GLN A 337 -72.61 -144.83 41.31
C GLN A 337 -73.55 -145.74 42.11
N GLU A 338 -74.85 -145.46 42.13
CA GLU A 338 -75.87 -146.30 42.77
C GLU A 338 -77.09 -146.53 41.84
N ASN A 339 -76.92 -147.07 40.63
CA ASN A 339 -78.02 -147.80 39.98
C ASN A 339 -77.60 -148.65 38.76
N ASN A 340 -76.88 -149.74 39.03
CA ASN A 340 -76.66 -150.89 38.15
C ASN A 340 -76.12 -151.99 39.09
N GLN A 341 -76.71 -153.14 39.36
CA GLN A 341 -77.83 -153.91 38.81
C GLN A 341 -78.36 -154.76 39.99
N SER A 342 -79.66 -154.76 40.27
CA SER A 342 -80.56 -155.84 39.86
C SER A 342 -81.99 -155.29 39.96
N GLN A 343 -82.63 -154.91 38.86
CA GLN A 343 -83.42 -155.75 37.95
C GLN A 343 -84.56 -156.55 38.63
N VAL A 344 -85.80 -156.12 38.31
CA VAL A 344 -86.97 -156.94 37.90
C VAL A 344 -87.44 -157.95 38.97
N HIS A 345 -88.61 -157.87 39.62
CA HIS A 345 -89.95 -157.54 39.13
C HIS A 345 -90.91 -157.54 40.33
N HIS A 346 -91.58 -156.43 40.63
CA HIS A 346 -92.96 -156.34 41.13
C HIS A 346 -93.17 -154.85 41.46
N GLN A 347 -94.09 -154.11 40.83
CA GLN A 347 -95.53 -154.26 41.04
C GLN A 347 -95.81 -154.18 42.55
N ALA A 348 -96.36 -153.13 43.11
CA ALA A 348 -97.22 -152.08 42.62
C ALA A 348 -96.64 -150.76 43.13
N GLU A 349 -96.85 -149.62 42.50
CA GLU A 349 -98.12 -148.92 42.58
C GLU A 349 -98.08 -147.85 41.49
N LEU A 350 -98.99 -147.96 40.52
CA LEU A 350 -100.27 -147.27 40.64
C LEU A 350 -100.08 -145.76 40.76
N MET A 351 -99.52 -145.14 39.73
CA MET A 351 -100.03 -143.85 39.26
C MET A 351 -99.74 -143.80 37.78
N LYS A 352 -100.67 -144.34 37.00
CA LYS A 352 -100.72 -144.28 35.54
C LYS A 352 -101.05 -142.85 35.14
N GLU A 353 -100.12 -141.94 35.41
CA GLU A 353 -99.43 -141.00 34.52
C GLU A 353 -99.98 -140.95 33.07
N LYS A 354 -101.29 -140.79 32.95
CA LYS A 354 -102.04 -140.58 31.72
C LYS A 354 -103.02 -139.42 31.82
N GLU A 355 -103.00 -138.68 32.93
CA GLU A 355 -103.74 -137.42 33.06
C GLU A 355 -102.82 -136.18 33.09
N ASP A 356 -101.54 -136.31 33.50
CA ASP A 356 -100.63 -135.15 33.58
C ASP A 356 -99.77 -134.88 32.32
N ARG A 357 -99.86 -135.72 31.28
CA ARG A 357 -99.09 -135.51 30.04
C ARG A 357 -99.72 -134.46 29.10
N ASN A 358 -101.02 -134.21 29.20
CA ASN A 358 -101.73 -133.26 28.33
C ASN A 358 -101.68 -131.81 28.83
N ALA A 359 -101.40 -131.56 30.12
CA ALA A 359 -101.28 -130.20 30.66
C ALA A 359 -99.88 -129.57 30.43
N SER A 360 -98.83 -130.39 30.39
CA SER A 360 -97.45 -129.93 30.15
C SER A 360 -97.19 -129.61 28.66
N GLU A 361 -97.84 -130.33 27.74
CA GLU A 361 -97.70 -130.12 26.29
C GLU A 361 -98.35 -128.80 25.81
N ALA A 362 -99.41 -128.33 26.50
CA ALA A 362 -100.06 -127.04 26.21
C ALA A 362 -99.21 -125.82 26.64
N LYS A 363 -98.38 -125.96 27.68
CA LYS A 363 -97.47 -124.90 28.16
C LYS A 363 -96.26 -124.75 27.25
N MET A 364 -95.68 -125.86 26.78
CA MET A 364 -94.57 -125.88 25.81
C MET A 364 -94.95 -125.27 24.46
N ARG A 365 -96.21 -125.41 24.00
CA ARG A 365 -96.70 -124.73 22.77
C ARG A 365 -96.85 -123.21 22.92
N LYS A 366 -97.18 -122.72 24.12
CA LYS A 366 -97.30 -121.28 24.41
C LYS A 366 -95.93 -120.59 24.47
N ASP A 367 -94.93 -121.26 25.04
CA ASP A 367 -93.56 -120.75 25.10
C ASP A 367 -92.86 -120.81 23.72
N LEU A 368 -93.20 -121.79 22.86
CA LEU A 368 -92.74 -121.84 21.46
C LEU A 368 -93.24 -120.65 20.62
N ALA A 369 -94.50 -120.23 20.82
CA ALA A 369 -95.08 -119.08 20.12
C ALA A 369 -94.41 -117.75 20.54
N GLY A 370 -94.09 -117.59 21.83
CA GLY A 370 -93.39 -116.40 22.33
C GLY A 370 -91.92 -116.29 21.87
N VAL A 371 -91.26 -117.43 21.64
CA VAL A 371 -89.92 -117.46 21.02
C VAL A 371 -90.01 -117.16 19.52
N HIS A 372 -91.04 -117.67 18.83
CA HIS A 372 -91.26 -117.40 17.41
C HIS A 372 -91.52 -115.90 17.13
N ASP A 373 -92.37 -115.25 17.93
CA ASP A 373 -92.62 -113.80 17.81
C ASP A 373 -91.37 -112.96 18.07
N ARG A 374 -90.52 -113.34 19.04
CA ARG A 374 -89.24 -112.66 19.27
C ARG A 374 -88.25 -112.87 18.13
N ASN A 375 -88.25 -114.06 17.52
CA ASN A 375 -87.41 -114.33 16.36
C ASN A 375 -87.84 -113.47 15.16
N LEU A 376 -89.15 -113.32 14.93
CA LEU A 376 -89.68 -112.45 13.88
C LEU A 376 -89.38 -110.95 14.13
N GLN A 377 -89.44 -110.51 15.40
CA GLN A 377 -89.02 -109.15 15.79
C GLN A 377 -87.52 -108.91 15.64
N LEU A 378 -86.68 -109.94 15.86
CA LEU A 378 -85.24 -109.85 15.64
C LEU A 378 -84.91 -109.86 14.15
N GLU A 379 -85.58 -110.67 13.33
CA GLU A 379 -85.42 -110.67 11.87
C GLU A 379 -85.78 -109.33 11.26
N THR A 380 -86.93 -108.75 11.62
CA THR A 380 -87.32 -107.41 11.15
C THR A 380 -86.32 -106.33 11.56
N LYS A 381 -85.73 -106.43 12.75
CA LYS A 381 -84.72 -105.48 13.23
C LYS A 381 -83.35 -105.67 12.56
N VAL A 382 -82.99 -106.91 12.21
CA VAL A 382 -81.82 -107.21 11.37
C VAL A 382 -82.02 -106.62 9.98
N ASP A 383 -83.18 -106.81 9.37
CA ASP A 383 -83.51 -106.23 8.06
C ASP A 383 -83.44 -104.70 8.06
N GLU A 384 -83.94 -104.05 9.11
CA GLU A 384 -83.83 -102.58 9.28
C GLU A 384 -82.37 -102.13 9.41
N LEU A 385 -81.57 -102.83 10.22
CA LEU A 385 -80.15 -102.52 10.40
C LEU A 385 -79.35 -102.77 9.12
N GLU A 386 -79.65 -103.81 8.36
CA GLU A 386 -79.02 -104.06 7.07
C GLU A 386 -79.37 -102.99 6.04
N ARG A 387 -80.62 -102.53 5.98
CA ARG A 387 -81.00 -101.39 5.12
C ARG A 387 -80.25 -100.12 5.51
N ARG A 388 -80.11 -99.85 6.82
CA ARG A 388 -79.38 -98.68 7.32
C ARG A 388 -77.89 -98.77 7.04
N ASN A 389 -77.30 -99.96 7.12
CA ASN A 389 -75.90 -100.20 6.78
C ASN A 389 -75.64 -100.03 5.28
N ARG A 390 -76.55 -100.53 4.42
CA ARG A 390 -76.54 -100.25 2.97
C ARG A 390 -76.58 -98.74 2.68
N ALA A 391 -77.50 -98.00 3.30
CA ALA A 391 -77.59 -96.54 3.13
C ALA A 391 -76.32 -95.78 3.61
N LEU A 392 -75.69 -96.22 4.69
CA LEU A 392 -74.43 -95.65 5.17
C LEU A 392 -73.25 -96.00 4.25
N GLN A 393 -73.23 -97.20 3.67
CA GLN A 393 -72.24 -97.59 2.67
C GLN A 393 -72.35 -96.73 1.41
N ASP A 394 -73.56 -96.43 0.95
CA ASP A 394 -73.80 -95.53 -0.18
C ASP A 394 -73.30 -94.11 0.12
N GLN A 395 -73.59 -93.56 1.31
CA GLN A 395 -73.06 -92.25 1.73
C GLN A 395 -71.52 -92.23 1.81
N VAL A 396 -70.90 -93.30 2.31
CA VAL A 396 -69.43 -93.41 2.34
C VAL A 396 -68.86 -93.47 0.92
N PHE A 397 -69.57 -94.10 -0.03
CA PHE A 397 -69.16 -94.12 -1.42
C PHE A 397 -69.23 -92.73 -2.06
N GLU A 398 -70.33 -92.00 -1.89
CA GLU A 398 -70.47 -90.61 -2.38
C GLU A 398 -69.42 -89.67 -1.77
N LEU A 399 -69.15 -89.78 -0.47
CA LEU A 399 -68.11 -88.99 0.19
C LEU A 399 -66.70 -89.32 -0.32
N LYS A 400 -66.43 -90.59 -0.67
CA LYS A 400 -65.15 -90.97 -1.29
C LYS A 400 -65.01 -90.40 -2.69
N GLU A 401 -66.09 -90.38 -3.46
CA GLU A 401 -66.09 -89.82 -4.82
C GLU A 401 -65.85 -88.30 -4.80
N THR A 402 -66.54 -87.59 -3.91
CA THR A 402 -66.34 -86.14 -3.72
C THR A 402 -64.94 -85.79 -3.22
N MET A 403 -64.37 -86.57 -2.28
CA MET A 403 -62.97 -86.41 -1.87
C MET A 403 -61.98 -86.67 -3.01
N ALA A 404 -62.23 -87.69 -3.84
CA ALA A 404 -61.39 -87.98 -5.00
C ALA A 404 -61.43 -86.81 -6.00
N HIS A 405 -62.61 -86.25 -6.27
CA HIS A 405 -62.77 -85.07 -7.12
C HIS A 405 -62.03 -83.85 -6.56
N LEU A 406 -62.23 -83.52 -5.28
CA LEU A 406 -61.56 -82.38 -4.62
C LEU A 406 -60.03 -82.53 -4.63
N ASN A 407 -59.52 -83.74 -4.37
CA ASN A 407 -58.08 -84.01 -4.44
C ASN A 407 -57.52 -83.87 -5.86
N ALA A 408 -58.26 -84.31 -6.88
CA ALA A 408 -57.88 -84.10 -8.27
C ALA A 408 -57.83 -82.61 -8.61
N GLN A 409 -58.82 -81.84 -8.15
CA GLN A 409 -58.89 -80.40 -8.39
C GLN A 409 -57.73 -79.64 -7.73
N ILE A 410 -57.42 -79.94 -6.46
CA ILE A 410 -56.26 -79.37 -5.74
C ILE A 410 -54.95 -79.68 -6.45
N LYS A 411 -54.80 -80.90 -6.99
CA LYS A 411 -53.59 -81.30 -7.71
C LYS A 411 -53.43 -80.51 -9.01
N VAL A 412 -54.51 -80.25 -9.74
CA VAL A 412 -54.50 -79.43 -10.95
C VAL A 412 -54.19 -77.96 -10.62
N THR A 413 -54.79 -77.38 -9.57
CA THR A 413 -54.49 -75.99 -9.20
C THR A 413 -53.06 -75.81 -8.70
N ASN A 414 -52.52 -76.76 -7.94
CA ASN A 414 -51.13 -76.71 -7.48
C ASN A 414 -50.15 -76.78 -8.66
N THR A 415 -50.36 -77.71 -9.60
CA THR A 415 -49.50 -77.82 -10.79
C THR A 415 -49.55 -76.56 -11.66
N GLN A 416 -50.73 -75.95 -11.85
CA GLN A 416 -50.85 -74.67 -12.55
C GLN A 416 -50.16 -73.51 -11.82
N SER A 417 -50.23 -73.47 -10.48
CA SER A 417 -49.53 -72.47 -9.67
C SER A 417 -48.02 -72.62 -9.78
N ASP A 418 -47.50 -73.86 -9.68
CA ASP A 418 -46.07 -74.15 -9.79
C ASP A 418 -45.53 -73.78 -11.18
N GLU A 419 -46.26 -74.12 -12.25
CA GLU A 419 -45.89 -73.71 -13.61
C GLU A 419 -45.86 -72.18 -13.77
N ARG A 420 -46.82 -71.47 -13.18
CA ARG A 420 -46.87 -70.00 -13.24
C ARG A 420 -45.67 -69.40 -12.49
N GLN A 421 -45.34 -69.92 -11.32
CA GLN A 421 -44.20 -69.47 -10.53
C GLN A 421 -42.88 -69.73 -11.26
N GLN A 422 -42.71 -70.90 -11.91
CA GLN A 422 -41.52 -71.18 -12.72
C GLN A 422 -41.40 -70.23 -13.92
N ARG A 423 -42.50 -69.92 -14.61
CA ARG A 423 -42.49 -68.95 -15.73
C ARG A 423 -42.08 -67.55 -15.26
N GLU A 424 -42.57 -67.10 -14.11
CA GLU A 424 -42.18 -65.79 -13.55
C GLU A 424 -40.73 -65.75 -13.08
N GLN A 425 -40.25 -66.82 -12.41
CA GLN A 425 -38.84 -66.94 -12.02
C GLN A 425 -37.91 -66.91 -13.24
N GLN A 426 -38.27 -67.61 -14.32
CA GLN A 426 -37.48 -67.61 -15.55
C GLN A 426 -37.44 -66.22 -16.20
N LYS A 427 -38.58 -65.52 -16.27
CA LYS A 427 -38.63 -64.13 -16.77
C LYS A 427 -37.75 -63.19 -15.95
N HIS A 428 -37.79 -63.28 -14.61
CA HIS A 428 -36.92 -62.47 -13.75
C HIS A 428 -35.44 -62.80 -13.94
N LYS A 429 -35.10 -64.08 -14.11
CA LYS A 429 -33.72 -64.51 -14.38
C LYS A 429 -33.19 -63.95 -15.70
N ASP A 430 -34.00 -63.95 -16.75
CA ASP A 430 -33.62 -63.43 -18.05
C ASP A 430 -33.51 -61.89 -18.02
N ALA A 431 -34.45 -61.19 -17.36
CA ALA A 431 -34.36 -59.74 -17.16
C ALA A 431 -33.11 -59.31 -16.36
N MET A 432 -32.71 -60.09 -15.35
CA MET A 432 -31.48 -59.84 -14.59
C MET A 432 -30.22 -59.99 -15.46
N LYS A 433 -30.17 -61.00 -16.34
CA LYS A 433 -29.06 -61.18 -17.27
C LYS A 433 -28.96 -60.03 -18.27
N ASP A 434 -30.09 -59.59 -18.82
CA ASP A 434 -30.13 -58.47 -19.76
C ASP A 434 -29.66 -57.17 -19.10
N ALA A 435 -30.10 -56.91 -17.85
CA ALA A 435 -29.66 -55.77 -17.07
C ALA A 435 -28.16 -55.83 -16.74
N GLU A 436 -27.63 -57.01 -16.41
CA GLU A 436 -26.21 -57.19 -16.12
C GLU A 436 -25.34 -57.02 -17.38
N HIS A 437 -25.80 -57.50 -18.53
CA HIS A 437 -25.15 -57.29 -19.81
C HIS A 437 -25.14 -55.81 -20.21
N LEU A 438 -26.26 -55.08 -20.06
CA LEU A 438 -26.31 -53.65 -20.31
C LEU A 438 -25.34 -52.88 -19.41
N ARG A 439 -25.29 -53.24 -18.12
CA ARG A 439 -24.36 -52.63 -17.16
C ARG A 439 -22.90 -52.89 -17.54
N GLN A 440 -22.57 -54.09 -17.98
CA GLN A 440 -21.20 -54.41 -18.45
C GLN A 440 -20.82 -53.60 -19.69
N GLN A 441 -21.75 -53.40 -20.63
CA GLN A 441 -21.50 -52.56 -21.81
C GLN A 441 -21.28 -51.09 -21.41
N GLU A 442 -22.08 -50.56 -20.49
CA GLU A 442 -21.92 -49.17 -20.04
C GLU A 442 -20.61 -48.96 -19.28
N VAL A 443 -20.24 -49.89 -18.39
CA VAL A 443 -18.94 -49.86 -17.70
C VAL A 443 -17.79 -49.93 -18.70
N SER A 444 -17.90 -50.74 -19.75
CA SER A 444 -16.88 -50.84 -20.80
C SER A 444 -16.75 -49.55 -21.61
N ARG A 445 -17.88 -48.89 -21.93
CA ARG A 445 -17.89 -47.58 -22.63
C ARG A 445 -17.22 -46.51 -21.78
N VAL A 446 -17.62 -46.38 -20.51
CA VAL A 446 -17.05 -45.39 -19.59
C VAL A 446 -15.56 -45.62 -19.38
N ARG A 447 -15.12 -46.88 -19.31
CA ARG A 447 -13.70 -47.21 -19.20
C ARG A 447 -12.91 -46.76 -20.43
N LEU A 448 -13.42 -46.98 -21.64
CA LEU A 448 -12.77 -46.52 -22.88
C LEU A 448 -12.67 -44.99 -22.94
N GLU A 449 -13.74 -44.28 -22.57
CA GLU A 449 -13.73 -42.81 -22.49
C GLU A 449 -12.72 -42.30 -21.44
N ALA A 450 -12.62 -42.98 -20.29
CA ALA A 450 -11.62 -42.67 -19.27
C ALA A 450 -10.18 -42.90 -19.78
N GLU A 451 -9.92 -44.01 -20.48
CA GLU A 451 -8.61 -44.31 -21.06
C GLU A 451 -8.21 -43.29 -22.15
N GLU A 452 -9.16 -42.82 -22.96
CA GLU A 452 -8.91 -41.80 -23.98
C GLU A 452 -8.62 -40.42 -23.36
N THR A 453 -9.38 -40.02 -22.34
CA THR A 453 -9.12 -38.77 -21.62
C THR A 453 -7.77 -38.80 -20.90
N GLU A 454 -7.39 -39.94 -20.30
CA GLU A 454 -6.06 -40.11 -19.69
C GLU A 454 -4.94 -39.97 -20.73
N ARG A 455 -5.11 -40.54 -21.94
CA ARG A 455 -4.13 -40.41 -23.03
C ARG A 455 -3.95 -38.96 -23.45
N VAL A 456 -5.04 -38.22 -23.65
CA VAL A 456 -5.01 -36.80 -24.03
C VAL A 456 -4.35 -35.95 -22.95
N LEU A 457 -4.62 -36.25 -21.66
CA LEU A 457 -3.99 -35.56 -20.55
C LEU A 457 -2.48 -35.84 -20.49
N LYS A 458 -2.04 -37.08 -20.70
CA LYS A 458 -0.60 -37.44 -20.77
C LYS A 458 0.12 -36.69 -21.89
N GLU A 459 -0.45 -36.63 -23.09
CA GLU A 459 0.11 -35.86 -24.21
C GLU A 459 0.21 -34.36 -23.88
N ARG A 460 -0.80 -33.79 -23.22
CA ARG A 460 -0.78 -32.38 -22.80
C ARG A 460 0.28 -32.12 -21.74
N ILE A 461 0.45 -33.03 -20.79
CA ILE A 461 1.50 -32.94 -19.76
C ILE A 461 2.88 -32.96 -20.42
N GLN A 462 3.15 -33.90 -21.34
CA GLN A 462 4.42 -33.96 -22.06
C GLN A 462 4.72 -32.67 -22.84
N LYS A 463 3.72 -32.07 -23.50
CA LYS A 463 3.89 -30.78 -24.18
C LYS A 463 4.24 -29.65 -23.21
N MET A 464 3.60 -29.62 -22.04
CA MET A 464 3.92 -28.62 -21.02
C MET A 464 5.31 -28.83 -20.41
N GLU A 465 5.75 -30.08 -20.22
CA GLU A 465 7.09 -30.40 -19.74
C GLU A 465 8.18 -29.98 -20.74
N MET A 466 7.98 -30.21 -22.04
CA MET A 466 8.91 -29.72 -23.06
C MET A 466 8.97 -28.19 -23.05
N ARG A 467 7.82 -27.50 -22.94
CA ARG A 467 7.81 -26.04 -22.87
C ARG A 467 8.48 -25.50 -21.60
N ARG A 468 8.37 -26.23 -20.48
CA ARG A 468 9.07 -25.89 -19.23
C ARG A 468 10.58 -25.97 -19.43
N MET A 469 11.07 -27.05 -20.05
CA MET A 469 12.50 -27.22 -20.33
C MET A 469 13.05 -26.11 -21.25
N GLU A 470 12.31 -25.73 -22.30
CA GLU A 470 12.69 -24.60 -23.17
C GLU A 470 12.82 -23.28 -22.39
N LEU A 471 11.84 -22.98 -21.53
CA LEU A 471 11.86 -21.77 -20.70
C LEU A 471 12.99 -21.79 -19.67
N GLU A 472 13.30 -22.95 -19.08
CA GLU A 472 14.44 -23.11 -18.15
C GLU A 472 15.79 -22.86 -18.86
N GLU A 473 15.92 -23.31 -20.11
CA GLU A 473 17.10 -23.03 -20.95
C GLU A 473 17.20 -21.54 -21.28
N ASP A 474 16.10 -20.89 -21.67
CA ASP A 474 16.06 -19.46 -21.94
C ASP A 474 16.42 -18.62 -20.70
N ILE A 475 15.88 -18.98 -19.53
CA ILE A 475 16.23 -18.34 -18.26
C ILE A 475 17.72 -18.49 -17.98
N SER A 476 18.28 -19.68 -18.20
CA SER A 476 19.71 -19.95 -18.00
C SER A 476 20.59 -19.12 -18.94
N ARG A 477 20.19 -18.98 -20.21
CA ARG A 477 20.86 -18.11 -21.20
C ARG A 477 20.82 -16.64 -20.79
N HIS A 478 19.65 -16.12 -20.41
CA HIS A 478 19.50 -14.73 -19.98
C HIS A 478 20.29 -14.45 -18.70
N LYS A 479 20.30 -15.39 -17.74
CA LYS A 479 21.09 -15.28 -16.51
C LYS A 479 22.59 -15.21 -16.81
N SER A 480 23.09 -16.04 -17.72
CA SER A 480 24.50 -15.99 -18.15
C SER A 480 24.85 -14.65 -18.79
N SER A 481 24.00 -14.13 -19.68
CA SER A 481 24.18 -12.82 -20.31
C SER A 481 24.23 -11.69 -19.29
N LEU A 482 23.28 -11.67 -18.35
CA LEU A 482 23.22 -10.67 -17.27
C LEU A 482 24.47 -10.70 -16.38
N VAL A 483 24.98 -11.89 -16.06
CA VAL A 483 26.22 -12.03 -15.28
C VAL A 483 27.42 -11.47 -16.05
N SER A 484 27.50 -11.74 -17.36
CA SER A 484 28.56 -11.20 -18.22
C SER A 484 28.49 -9.67 -18.31
N GLU A 485 27.31 -9.10 -18.53
CA GLU A 485 27.12 -7.64 -18.57
C GLU A 485 27.45 -6.98 -17.24
N LYS A 486 26.99 -7.56 -16.13
CA LYS A 486 27.32 -7.09 -14.79
C LYS A 486 28.83 -7.05 -14.56
N SER A 487 29.54 -8.12 -14.93
CA SER A 487 31.00 -8.18 -14.81
C SER A 487 31.70 -7.08 -15.64
N LYS A 488 31.22 -6.79 -16.86
CA LYS A 488 31.75 -5.71 -17.69
C LYS A 488 31.55 -4.34 -17.05
N TYR A 489 30.35 -4.07 -16.52
CA TYR A 489 30.07 -2.80 -15.85
C TYR A 489 30.85 -2.64 -14.54
N GLU A 490 31.02 -3.71 -13.78
CA GLU A 490 31.86 -3.70 -12.56
C GLU A 490 33.33 -3.40 -12.90
N GLU A 491 33.86 -3.97 -13.98
CA GLU A 491 35.22 -3.68 -14.45
C GLU A 491 35.36 -2.22 -14.90
N GLN A 492 34.41 -1.70 -15.70
CA GLN A 492 34.39 -0.29 -16.11
C GLN A 492 34.31 0.66 -14.91
N LEU A 493 33.48 0.33 -13.92
CA LEU A 493 33.37 1.12 -12.70
C LEU A 493 34.68 1.13 -11.91
N GLN A 494 35.37 -0.01 -11.83
CA GLN A 494 36.66 -0.12 -11.15
C GLN A 494 37.74 0.69 -11.89
N GLN A 495 37.76 0.65 -13.22
CA GLN A 495 38.64 1.48 -14.04
C GLN A 495 38.35 2.97 -13.87
N ALA A 496 37.07 3.38 -13.83
CA ALA A 496 36.69 4.77 -13.59
C ALA A 496 37.13 5.26 -12.20
N LYS A 497 36.91 4.44 -11.16
CA LYS A 497 37.34 4.76 -9.78
C LYS A 497 38.85 4.95 -9.68
N THR A 498 39.64 4.07 -10.32
CA THR A 498 41.10 4.18 -10.30
C THR A 498 41.60 5.42 -11.05
N ARG A 499 40.99 5.78 -12.19
CA ARG A 499 41.28 7.03 -12.90
C ARG A 499 40.99 8.27 -12.05
N ILE A 500 39.79 8.37 -11.48
CA ILE A 500 39.40 9.51 -10.63
C ILE A 500 40.36 9.64 -9.44
N LYS A 501 40.71 8.52 -8.80
CA LYS A 501 41.67 8.52 -7.68
C LYS A 501 43.04 9.05 -8.12
N HIS A 502 43.53 8.66 -9.30
CA HIS A 502 44.79 9.13 -9.83
C HIS A 502 44.76 10.63 -10.18
N GLU A 503 43.69 11.09 -10.84
CA GLU A 503 43.48 12.51 -11.15
C GLU A 503 43.40 13.37 -9.87
N GLN A 504 42.70 12.89 -8.84
CA GLN A 504 42.64 13.57 -7.54
C GLN A 504 44.02 13.65 -6.89
N GLN A 505 44.80 12.57 -6.89
CA GLN A 505 46.16 12.59 -6.35
C GLN A 505 47.07 13.57 -7.10
N GLN A 506 47.00 13.60 -8.43
CA GLN A 506 47.76 14.57 -9.24
C GLN A 506 47.34 16.01 -8.91
N ARG A 507 46.04 16.28 -8.80
CA ARG A 507 45.52 17.62 -8.50
C ARG A 507 45.91 18.09 -7.11
N VAL A 508 45.90 17.20 -6.11
CA VAL A 508 46.40 17.50 -4.76
C VAL A 508 47.89 17.85 -4.82
N SER A 509 48.70 17.02 -5.49
CA SER A 509 50.15 17.30 -5.63
C SER A 509 50.43 18.64 -6.31
N GLN A 510 49.68 19.00 -7.36
CA GLN A 510 49.81 20.30 -8.01
C GLN A 510 49.41 21.47 -7.11
N LEU A 511 48.35 21.30 -6.31
CA LEU A 511 47.93 22.33 -5.34
C LEU A 511 48.95 22.49 -4.21
N GLU A 512 49.54 21.40 -3.72
CA GLU A 512 50.61 21.45 -2.73
C GLU A 512 51.85 22.17 -3.25
N GLU A 513 52.24 21.92 -4.51
CA GLU A 513 53.36 22.61 -5.15
C GLU A 513 53.09 24.12 -5.32
N ARG A 514 51.90 24.49 -5.78
CA ARG A 514 51.48 25.91 -5.85
C ARG A 514 51.47 26.57 -4.48
N LEU A 515 50.98 25.88 -3.47
CA LEU A 515 50.97 26.39 -2.09
C LEU A 515 52.39 26.67 -1.59
N ARG A 516 53.35 25.77 -1.88
CA ARG A 516 54.76 26.01 -1.54
C ARG A 516 55.33 27.23 -2.26
N MET A 517 55.04 27.39 -3.55
CA MET A 517 55.49 28.55 -4.32
C MET A 517 54.94 29.87 -3.75
N GLU A 518 53.64 29.91 -3.43
CA GLU A 518 53.01 31.06 -2.80
C GLU A 518 53.58 31.36 -1.41
N GLN A 519 53.89 30.32 -0.61
CA GLN A 519 54.55 30.48 0.69
C GLN A 519 55.95 31.09 0.55
N MET A 520 56.76 30.61 -0.41
CA MET A 520 58.07 31.20 -0.66
C MET A 520 57.96 32.66 -1.12
N SER A 521 57.04 32.97 -2.03
CA SER A 521 56.82 34.35 -2.47
C SER A 521 56.37 35.27 -1.32
N LYS A 522 55.50 34.76 -0.44
CA LYS A 522 55.10 35.47 0.79
C LYS A 522 56.31 35.73 1.70
N GLU A 523 57.18 34.74 1.91
CA GLU A 523 58.39 34.90 2.72
C GLU A 523 59.36 35.92 2.11
N GLU A 524 59.54 35.91 0.78
CA GLU A 524 60.35 36.90 0.07
C GLU A 524 59.78 38.32 0.23
N LEU A 525 58.46 38.49 0.06
CA LEU A 525 57.79 39.77 0.26
C LEU A 525 57.88 40.24 1.72
N GLN A 526 57.75 39.33 2.69
CA GLN A 526 57.91 39.63 4.10
C GLN A 526 59.35 40.11 4.40
N ASN A 527 60.36 39.38 3.90
CA ASN A 527 61.76 39.76 4.06
C ASN A 527 62.04 41.13 3.42
N HIS A 528 61.44 41.41 2.25
CA HIS A 528 61.56 42.72 1.60
C HIS A 528 60.91 43.83 2.43
N SER A 529 59.71 43.58 2.97
CA SER A 529 59.03 44.51 3.88
C SER A 529 59.84 44.77 5.14
N ASP A 530 60.42 43.74 5.75
CA ASP A 530 61.25 43.87 6.96
C ASP A 530 62.54 44.64 6.68
N HIS A 531 63.15 44.42 5.50
CA HIS A 531 64.30 45.20 5.04
C HIS A 531 63.95 46.67 4.83
N GLN A 532 62.82 46.96 4.17
CA GLN A 532 62.34 48.34 4.00
C GLN A 532 62.05 49.00 5.35
N SER A 533 61.40 48.30 6.28
CA SER A 533 61.14 48.80 7.63
C SER A 533 62.44 49.11 8.38
N SER A 534 63.47 48.27 8.23
CA SER A 534 64.78 48.49 8.82
C SER A 534 65.46 49.74 8.23
N GLN A 535 65.41 49.92 6.91
CA GLN A 535 65.91 51.11 6.23
C GLN A 535 65.18 52.38 6.66
N VAL A 536 63.85 52.33 6.80
CA VAL A 536 63.04 53.45 7.30
C VAL A 536 63.48 53.81 8.72
N THR A 537 63.70 52.82 9.58
CA THR A 537 64.16 53.02 10.95
C THR A 537 65.55 53.66 10.97
N GLU A 538 66.47 53.22 10.11
CA GLU A 538 67.81 53.82 9.96
C GLU A 538 67.76 55.27 9.45
N LEU A 539 66.89 55.55 8.49
CA LEU A 539 66.68 56.92 7.99
C LEU A 539 66.05 57.81 9.05
N GLN A 540 65.13 57.28 9.86
CA GLN A 540 64.55 57.99 11.00
C GLN A 540 65.60 58.31 12.07
N THR A 541 66.50 57.38 12.41
CA THR A 541 67.57 57.65 13.38
C THR A 541 68.56 58.69 12.84
N LYS A 542 68.97 58.58 11.58
CA LYS A 542 69.78 59.61 10.90
C LYS A 542 69.10 60.97 10.88
N HIS A 543 67.79 61.01 10.60
CA HIS A 543 67.00 62.24 10.64
C HIS A 543 66.98 62.84 12.05
N THR A 544 66.74 62.05 13.09
CA THR A 544 66.79 62.53 14.47
C THR A 544 68.17 63.06 14.86
N GLY A 545 69.26 62.39 14.42
CA GLY A 545 70.62 62.87 14.63
C GLY A 545 70.89 64.21 13.95
N ALA A 546 70.47 64.36 12.69
CA ALA A 546 70.59 65.62 11.96
C ALA A 546 69.76 66.75 12.59
N VAL A 547 68.56 66.45 13.11
CA VAL A 547 67.74 67.41 13.86
C VAL A 547 68.46 67.87 15.13
N MET A 548 69.07 66.96 15.88
CA MET A 548 69.87 67.32 17.07
C MET A 548 71.11 68.15 16.71
N GLU A 549 71.79 67.85 15.60
CA GLU A 549 72.91 68.67 15.10
C GLU A 549 72.43 70.07 14.70
N ILE A 550 71.30 70.18 14.00
CA ILE A 550 70.69 71.48 13.65
C ILE A 550 70.34 72.27 14.92
N GLU A 551 69.77 71.64 15.94
CA GLU A 551 69.51 72.30 17.24
C GLU A 551 70.80 72.72 17.96
N GLY A 552 71.85 71.89 17.93
CA GLY A 552 73.16 72.24 18.47
C GLY A 552 73.81 73.42 17.73
N LEU A 553 73.70 73.47 16.40
CA LEU A 553 74.16 74.58 15.58
C LEU A 553 73.33 75.85 15.81
N LYS A 554 72.01 75.72 16.00
CA LYS A 554 71.14 76.86 16.38
C LYS A 554 71.55 77.44 17.73
N ARG A 555 71.81 76.62 18.75
CA ARG A 555 72.32 77.09 20.05
C ARG A 555 73.67 77.79 19.92
N LYS A 556 74.59 77.25 19.12
CA LYS A 556 75.88 77.92 18.84
C LYS A 556 75.69 79.25 18.11
N MET A 557 74.76 79.34 17.16
CA MET A 557 74.41 80.62 16.53
C MET A 557 73.82 81.61 17.54
N GLU A 558 72.98 81.16 18.47
CA GLU A 558 72.45 81.99 19.56
C GLU A 558 73.55 82.49 20.48
N GLU A 559 74.49 81.62 20.91
CA GLU A 559 75.66 82.03 21.70
C GLU A 559 76.53 83.05 20.96
N ILE A 560 76.83 82.80 19.67
CA ILE A 560 77.61 83.75 18.85
C ILE A 560 76.86 85.08 18.67
N ASN A 561 75.54 85.04 18.47
CA ASN A 561 74.73 86.25 18.38
C ASN A 561 74.70 87.02 19.70
N GLN A 562 74.68 86.31 20.84
CA GLN A 562 74.72 86.93 22.16
C GLN A 562 76.09 87.54 22.46
N ASP A 563 77.18 86.88 22.08
CA ASP A 563 78.55 87.40 22.15
C ASP A 563 78.74 88.61 21.22
N LEU A 564 78.19 88.57 20.01
CA LEU A 564 78.17 89.71 19.08
C LEU A 564 77.36 90.87 19.65
N ALA A 565 76.22 90.60 20.29
CA ALA A 565 75.43 91.62 20.96
C ALA A 565 76.20 92.24 22.15
N GLY A 566 76.90 91.41 22.94
CA GLY A 566 77.77 91.87 24.03
C GLY A 566 78.93 92.75 23.52
N LYS A 567 79.65 92.31 22.49
CA LYS A 567 80.71 93.10 21.86
C LYS A 567 80.20 94.36 21.17
N ASN A 568 78.99 94.33 20.61
CA ASN A 568 78.35 95.54 20.09
C ASN A 568 77.98 96.51 21.21
N ALA A 569 77.53 96.04 22.37
CA ALA A 569 77.28 96.89 23.53
C ALA A 569 78.58 97.53 24.09
N GLU A 570 79.67 96.76 24.16
CA GLU A 570 81.00 97.27 24.51
C GLU A 570 81.53 98.29 23.49
N LYS A 571 81.34 98.04 22.19
CA LYS A 571 81.68 99.01 21.14
C LYS A 571 80.80 100.25 21.21
N MET A 572 79.50 100.11 21.46
CA MET A 572 78.59 101.26 21.59
C MET A 572 78.94 102.13 22.78
N THR A 573 79.30 101.55 23.92
CA THR A 573 79.78 102.30 25.09
C THR A 573 81.15 102.95 24.84
N ALA A 574 82.06 102.29 24.10
CA ALA A 574 83.31 102.92 23.65
C ALA A 574 83.06 104.09 22.68
N VAL A 575 82.11 103.94 21.74
CA VAL A 575 81.70 104.98 20.80
C VAL A 575 81.02 106.15 21.53
N GLU A 576 80.18 105.90 22.53
CA GLU A 576 79.60 106.95 23.38
C GLU A 576 80.68 107.71 24.16
N LYS A 577 81.69 107.02 24.67
CA LYS A 577 82.83 107.64 25.36
C LYS A 577 83.65 108.53 24.42
N VAL A 578 83.95 108.04 23.22
CA VAL A 578 84.62 108.81 22.16
C VAL A 578 83.76 109.98 21.67
N ARG A 579 82.43 109.80 21.57
CA ARG A 579 81.50 110.87 21.20
C ARG A 579 81.44 111.98 22.25
N LEU A 580 81.58 111.64 23.54
CA LEU A 580 81.65 112.62 24.62
C LEU A 580 82.95 113.43 24.57
N GLU A 581 84.08 112.77 24.29
CA GLU A 581 85.38 113.42 24.10
C GLU A 581 85.39 114.31 22.83
N LEU A 582 84.79 113.86 21.73
CA LEU A 582 84.61 114.64 20.50
C LEU A 582 83.67 115.84 20.70
N ASN A 583 82.61 115.73 21.51
CA ASN A 583 81.75 116.86 21.83
C ASN A 583 82.46 117.91 22.71
N GLN A 584 83.34 117.48 23.62
CA GLN A 584 84.19 118.40 24.39
C GLN A 584 85.27 119.07 23.53
N GLN A 585 85.75 118.41 22.47
CA GLN A 585 86.66 119.03 21.50
C GLN A 585 85.92 119.95 20.52
N ALA A 586 84.70 119.61 20.10
CA ALA A 586 83.87 120.45 19.24
C ALA A 586 83.49 121.78 19.92
N SER A 587 83.19 121.79 21.22
CA SER A 587 82.88 123.02 21.95
C SER A 587 84.10 123.94 22.11
N LYS A 588 85.32 123.39 22.21
CA LYS A 588 86.57 124.17 22.16
C LYS A 588 86.83 124.75 20.78
N LEU A 589 86.53 124.01 19.71
CA LEU A 589 86.73 124.44 18.32
C LEU A 589 85.73 125.52 17.89
N GLU A 590 84.49 125.51 18.42
CA GLU A 590 83.52 126.59 18.19
C GLU A 590 83.93 127.91 18.86
N ALA A 591 84.56 127.86 20.03
CA ALA A 591 85.12 129.06 20.68
C ALA A 591 86.28 129.68 19.89
N GLU A 592 87.13 128.87 19.25
CA GLU A 592 88.20 129.35 18.35
C GLU A 592 87.67 129.90 17.00
N LYS A 593 86.58 129.35 16.47
CA LYS A 593 85.94 129.88 15.26
C LYS A 593 85.35 131.27 15.45
N LEU A 594 84.73 131.54 16.61
CA LEU A 594 84.16 132.86 16.90
C LEU A 594 85.24 133.96 16.99
N ALA A 595 86.42 133.62 17.51
CA ALA A 595 87.57 134.53 17.56
C ALA A 595 88.19 134.80 16.17
N ASN A 596 88.16 133.82 15.26
CA ASN A 596 88.65 133.97 13.89
C ASN A 596 87.70 134.78 12.98
N THR A 597 86.39 134.73 13.21
CA THR A 597 85.43 135.57 12.48
C THR A 597 85.61 137.07 12.79
N GLU A 598 85.96 137.41 14.03
CA GLU A 598 86.20 138.81 14.46
C GLU A 598 87.51 139.39 13.88
N LEU A 599 88.48 138.52 13.56
CA LEU A 599 89.72 138.90 12.87
C LEU A 599 89.52 139.11 11.36
N ASN A 600 88.67 138.30 10.71
CA ASN A 600 88.41 138.40 9.28
C ASN A 600 87.59 139.67 8.89
N GLU A 601 86.66 140.14 9.73
CA GLU A 601 85.96 141.42 9.48
C GLU A 601 86.90 142.65 9.52
N ARG A 602 88.01 142.57 10.27
CA ARG A 602 89.03 143.65 10.29
C ARG A 602 89.94 143.62 9.07
N LEU A 603 90.18 142.45 8.49
CA LEU A 603 91.00 142.29 7.29
C LEU A 603 90.25 142.78 6.03
N GLU A 604 88.95 142.48 5.94
CA GLU A 604 88.11 142.85 4.79
C GLU A 604 87.89 144.36 4.65
N LYS A 605 87.90 145.12 5.76
CA LYS A 605 87.85 146.60 5.75
C LYS A 605 89.12 147.25 5.23
N VAL A 606 90.29 146.65 5.47
CA VAL A 606 91.60 147.19 5.04
C VAL A 606 91.84 146.89 3.56
N GLU A 607 91.44 145.72 3.07
CA GLU A 607 91.57 145.36 1.65
C GLU A 607 90.62 146.13 0.71
N LYS A 608 89.51 146.67 1.22
CA LYS A 608 88.56 147.48 0.45
C LYS A 608 89.08 148.91 0.22
N GLN A 609 89.81 149.50 1.18
CA GLN A 609 90.41 150.83 1.02
C GLN A 609 91.58 150.85 0.02
N VAL A 610 92.36 149.77 -0.06
CA VAL A 610 93.50 149.66 -0.99
C VAL A 610 93.06 149.43 -2.44
N ARG A 611 91.92 148.74 -2.67
CA ARG A 611 91.36 148.53 -4.01
C ARG A 611 90.76 149.82 -4.63
N ASP A 612 90.10 150.65 -3.82
CA ASP A 612 89.44 151.88 -4.30
C ASP A 612 90.39 153.05 -4.65
N GLN A 613 91.64 153.03 -4.16
CA GLN A 613 92.67 154.01 -4.55
C GLN A 613 93.42 153.60 -5.82
N ASN A 614 93.68 152.30 -6.01
CA ASN A 614 94.38 151.80 -7.21
C ASN A 614 93.53 151.86 -8.48
N HIS A 615 92.20 151.81 -8.38
CA HIS A 615 91.31 151.95 -9.54
C HIS A 615 91.26 153.40 -10.07
N ARG A 616 91.22 154.40 -9.17
CA ARG A 616 91.18 155.83 -9.53
C ARG A 616 92.43 156.32 -10.25
N HIS A 617 93.61 155.84 -9.87
CA HIS A 617 94.87 156.21 -10.54
C HIS A 617 95.08 155.51 -11.90
N HIS A 618 94.37 154.42 -12.21
CA HIS A 618 94.53 153.69 -13.45
C HIS A 618 93.63 154.20 -14.60
N GLU A 619 92.48 154.82 -14.29
CA GLU A 619 91.56 155.39 -15.29
C GLU A 619 92.06 156.74 -15.84
N GLU A 620 92.55 157.65 -15.00
CA GLU A 620 93.08 158.96 -15.46
C GLU A 620 94.30 158.84 -16.39
N ARG A 621 95.10 157.78 -16.24
CA ARG A 621 96.28 157.53 -17.09
C ARG A 621 95.93 156.98 -18.47
N ARG A 622 94.76 156.35 -18.61
CA ARG A 622 94.29 155.69 -19.84
C ARG A 622 93.59 156.66 -20.80
N ASP A 623 92.96 157.70 -20.26
CA ASP A 623 92.25 158.71 -21.04
C ASP A 623 93.20 159.74 -21.67
N LEU A 624 94.35 160.03 -21.05
CA LEU A 624 95.37 160.92 -21.62
C LEU A 624 96.22 160.27 -22.74
N GLU A 625 96.42 158.94 -22.71
CA GLU A 625 97.18 158.21 -23.76
C GLU A 625 96.37 158.01 -25.05
N THR A 626 95.03 158.08 -24.98
CA THR A 626 94.13 157.97 -26.15
C THR A 626 93.95 159.31 -26.90
N GLU A 627 94.16 160.45 -26.23
CA GLU A 627 94.10 161.78 -26.88
C GLU A 627 95.38 162.09 -27.69
N VAL A 628 96.55 161.60 -27.23
CA VAL A 628 97.86 161.77 -27.91
C VAL A 628 98.00 160.92 -29.18
N THR A 629 97.26 159.83 -29.28
CA THR A 629 97.26 158.94 -30.47
C THR A 629 96.36 159.47 -31.60
N SER A 630 95.24 160.12 -31.26
CA SER A 630 94.31 160.75 -32.23
C SER A 630 94.92 161.94 -33.00
N LEU A 631 95.74 162.78 -32.35
CA LEU A 631 96.36 163.94 -32.99
C LEU A 631 97.53 163.60 -33.94
N ARG A 632 98.18 162.43 -33.77
CA ARG A 632 99.25 161.97 -34.67
C ARG A 632 98.72 161.42 -36.01
N GLU A 633 97.45 161.08 -36.09
CA GLU A 633 96.81 160.52 -37.29
C GLU A 633 96.27 161.61 -38.24
N GLN A 634 95.90 162.79 -37.71
CA GLN A 634 95.50 163.96 -38.52
C GLN A 634 96.67 164.62 -39.28
N VAL A 635 97.89 164.55 -38.76
CA VAL A 635 99.11 165.07 -39.42
C VAL A 635 99.51 164.21 -40.61
N ARG A 636 99.28 162.88 -40.54
CA ARG A 636 99.67 161.92 -41.59
C ARG A 636 98.81 162.01 -42.86
N MET A 637 97.57 162.46 -42.73
CA MET A 637 96.62 162.61 -43.85
C MET A 637 96.87 163.89 -44.68
N LYS A 638 97.39 164.96 -44.06
CA LYS A 638 97.69 166.24 -44.74
C LYS A 638 98.97 166.17 -45.59
N ASP A 639 99.95 165.35 -45.21
CA ASP A 639 101.19 165.13 -45.98
C ASP A 639 101.01 164.28 -47.25
N ALA A 640 99.92 163.51 -47.35
CA ALA A 640 99.60 162.68 -48.51
C ALA A 640 98.93 163.46 -49.66
N GLU A 641 98.34 164.63 -49.38
CA GLU A 641 97.57 165.43 -50.34
C GLU A 641 98.47 166.41 -51.15
N ILE A 642 99.55 166.93 -50.55
CA ILE A 642 100.45 167.88 -51.22
C ILE A 642 101.47 167.19 -52.13
N ASN A 643 101.89 165.96 -51.80
CA ASN A 643 102.77 165.18 -52.69
C ASN A 643 102.12 164.85 -54.04
N ARG A 644 100.77 164.84 -54.14
CA ARG A 644 100.06 164.68 -55.42
C ARG A 644 100.11 165.91 -56.32
N ILE A 645 100.20 167.12 -55.76
CA ILE A 645 100.29 168.38 -56.55
C ILE A 645 101.69 168.53 -57.17
N ARG A 646 102.72 167.96 -56.53
CA ARG A 646 104.13 168.06 -56.97
C ARG A 646 104.44 167.17 -58.17
N ASP A 647 103.70 166.08 -58.37
CA ASP A 647 103.92 165.14 -59.48
C ASP A 647 103.31 165.61 -60.82
N ASP A 648 102.24 166.43 -60.78
CA ASP A 648 101.61 166.99 -61.99
C ASP A 648 102.45 168.12 -62.64
N GLU A 649 103.25 168.87 -61.86
CA GLU A 649 104.16 169.90 -62.41
C GLU A 649 105.41 169.31 -63.08
N VAL A 650 105.87 168.14 -62.63
CA VAL A 650 107.02 167.43 -63.22
C VAL A 650 106.67 166.86 -64.61
N GLN A 651 105.40 166.53 -64.88
CA GLN A 651 104.92 166.12 -66.20
C GLN A 651 104.87 167.26 -67.22
N ARG A 652 104.60 168.51 -66.80
CA ARG A 652 104.65 169.69 -67.69
C ARG A 652 106.07 170.06 -68.12
N ALA A 653 107.05 169.90 -67.24
CA ALA A 653 108.46 170.20 -67.54
C ALA A 653 109.08 169.24 -68.57
N ARG A 654 108.66 167.96 -68.58
CA ARG A 654 109.19 166.95 -69.52
C ARG A 654 108.71 167.09 -70.96
N MET A 655 107.52 167.65 -71.20
CA MET A 655 107.04 167.87 -72.57
C MET A 655 107.73 169.05 -73.28
N LEU A 656 108.22 170.04 -72.54
CA LEU A 656 108.97 171.17 -73.13
C LEU A 656 110.43 170.83 -73.44
N GLN A 657 111.01 169.84 -72.76
CA GLN A 657 112.39 169.39 -73.01
C GLN A 657 112.52 168.46 -74.24
N SER A 658 111.42 167.82 -74.65
CA SER A 658 111.33 167.02 -75.88
C SER A 658 111.26 167.87 -77.17
N ALA A 659 110.87 169.15 -77.06
CA ALA A 659 110.72 170.03 -78.22
C ALA A 659 112.01 170.77 -78.64
N ILE A 660 113.03 170.90 -77.77
CA ILE A 660 114.25 171.68 -78.09
C ILE A 660 115.47 170.78 -78.38
N ASN A 661 115.48 169.51 -77.92
CA ASN A 661 116.49 168.53 -78.35
C ASN A 661 116.31 168.03 -79.81
N ASN A 662 115.42 168.64 -80.58
CA ASN A 662 115.37 168.53 -82.05
C ASN A 662 116.12 169.66 -82.76
N TYR A 663 116.87 170.53 -82.06
CA TYR A 663 117.57 171.64 -82.70
C TYR A 663 118.97 171.90 -82.14
N VAL A 664 119.92 171.02 -82.47
CA VAL A 664 121.37 171.23 -82.28
C VAL A 664 121.85 170.84 -80.88
N GLY A 665 122.69 169.83 -80.69
CA GLY A 665 123.60 169.21 -81.64
C GLY A 665 125.00 169.24 -81.03
N GLY A 666 125.76 168.22 -81.39
CA GLY A 666 127.20 168.16 -81.20
C GLY A 666 127.65 168.04 -79.74
N ALA A 667 128.27 166.94 -79.35
CA ALA A 667 129.59 166.54 -79.81
C ALA A 667 130.59 166.85 -78.70
N THR A 668 131.32 165.79 -78.36
CA THR A 668 132.74 165.84 -78.01
C THR A 668 133.08 166.57 -76.71
N GLY A 669 133.97 166.06 -75.89
CA GLY A 669 134.88 164.94 -75.97
C GLY A 669 135.39 164.77 -74.56
N GLY A 670 135.99 163.65 -74.21
CA GLY A 670 137.30 163.41 -74.78
C GLY A 670 138.17 164.62 -74.48
N ARG A 671 139.00 164.57 -73.44
CA ARG A 671 140.31 164.06 -73.78
C ARG A 671 140.95 163.40 -72.58
N SER A 672 141.60 162.26 -72.78
CA SER A 672 142.02 161.64 -74.07
C SER A 672 140.95 161.36 -75.15
#